data_AF-A0A1B3X2T2-F1
#
_entry.id   AF-A0A1B3X2T2-F1
#
_cell.length_a   1.000
_cell.length_b   1.000
_cell.length_c   1.000
_cell.angle_alpha   90.00
_cell.angle_beta   90.00
_cell.angle_gamma   90.00
#
_symmetry.space_group_name_H-M   'P 1'
#
loop_
_entity.id
_entity.type
_entity.pdbx_description
1 polymer ?
#
loop_
_entity_poly.entity_id
_entity_poly.type
_entity_poly.pdbx_seq_one_letter_code
_entity_poly.pdbx_strand_id
1 'polypeptide(L)'
;MDFSPFQNKEGVGTPAAQITRVQYSNQGAQALAQAQGETGNVLAKGAMTLKDQVEQTQALAANNMYNKLMSEGTFELMQKKEEGALNITEDYDKLQKKTMDAVSAKYKGVLRYGAGARAFYEFTERDNVTRRTNVMRYQQEQLEAYKNTQYKNAVDVCLDNVLEYGGNDAAVDMAINRGEALARGMYSAYGEERVKHEVDVIARQAVGQAMSLAMQTADFKRMDEISNKYGKYMDPNQRTAALGAVRKHAQQEMEFAESQQAMNELGIEASRDTVKAWVQKNIHGNTQSTDGLHAFYEQTKGATYQLNAPLNGADGTYDCGSWVLQAAALYGLNLSSRCADDQYVELKGMGRAFSDPQDLHDGDLVFWTKTGGEEGQYGISHVGIYNAKTGKVMQSGNHGVAEIDLNLYPVVGFGRGVMETPPSEMEIEERTDKIFGTLQKQLAVRDREDNRLLEQGQMAIMQLQNDGQYHSVAEYQSVITSIAGDNPRVSVKLMNSAMKAGQADQARAEAAANRRAAAEAAALKISGPEYKYQLINALQTGKISINDAYDTIIGNPHMENSMRKELLDVIDDYKTGKGAFKYDWGSIKQAVKTGLGGYENGMFDSNFAVAQDSTGYLIREYQKDHNGEMPSQQWIIEKMAGEMAPMTISGSGGFFGFGGNKIDTNEAQLFNIGIASVVDAGGGNSIVTLINGGGAYHIKTDDLINGMQSGKSGKEIVYGK
;
A
#
# COMPACT_ATOMS: atom_id res chain seq x y z
N MET A 1 -34.71 11.89 23.69
CA MET A 1 -35.77 11.59 24.66
C MET A 1 -35.09 10.94 25.83
N ASP A 2 -35.12 11.65 26.96
CA ASP A 2 -34.41 11.30 28.20
C ASP A 2 -35.28 10.33 29.01
N PHE A 3 -34.71 9.18 29.36
CA PHE A 3 -35.42 8.10 30.05
C PHE A 3 -35.37 8.31 31.56
N SER A 4 -36.53 8.61 32.14
CA SER A 4 -36.81 8.47 33.57
C SER A 4 -36.95 6.99 33.94
N PRO A 5 -36.47 6.53 35.12
CA PRO A 5 -36.90 5.26 35.69
C PRO A 5 -37.95 5.46 36.80
N PHE A 6 -39.18 5.02 36.54
CA PHE A 6 -40.16 4.58 37.55
C PHE A 6 -39.80 3.13 37.94
N GLN A 7 -39.44 2.86 39.20
CA GLN A 7 -40.30 2.37 40.30
C GLN A 7 -40.62 0.86 40.30
N ASN A 8 -40.04 0.20 41.33
CA ASN A 8 -40.53 -0.91 42.16
C ASN A 8 -40.81 -2.30 41.55
N LYS A 9 -40.06 -3.31 42.04
CA LYS A 9 -40.55 -4.23 43.09
C LYS A 9 -39.42 -5.02 43.78
N GLU A 10 -39.51 -4.98 45.10
CA GLU A 10 -38.70 -5.51 46.20
C GLU A 10 -38.33 -7.00 46.16
N GLY A 11 -37.22 -7.34 46.82
CA GLY A 11 -37.03 -8.66 47.42
C GLY A 11 -35.58 -9.05 47.70
N VAL A 12 -35.18 -8.88 48.97
CA VAL A 12 -33.98 -9.47 49.61
C VAL A 12 -32.67 -8.68 49.44
N GLY A 13 -32.27 -8.00 50.52
CA GLY A 13 -30.87 -7.61 50.73
C GLY A 13 -30.57 -6.12 50.88
N THR A 14 -31.48 -5.28 51.38
CA THR A 14 -31.13 -3.89 51.71
C THR A 14 -30.29 -3.85 52.99
N PRO A 15 -29.14 -3.14 53.02
CA PRO A 15 -28.37 -2.92 54.23
C PRO A 15 -29.20 -2.07 55.20
N ALA A 16 -29.23 -2.43 56.48
CA ALA A 16 -29.78 -1.60 57.54
C ALA A 16 -28.86 -0.39 57.81
N ALA A 17 -28.69 0.49 56.82
CA ALA A 17 -28.17 1.84 57.00
C ALA A 17 -29.31 2.77 57.43
N GLN A 18 -29.82 2.56 58.63
CA GLN A 18 -30.52 3.57 59.41
C GLN A 18 -30.06 3.45 60.86
N ILE A 19 -28.87 3.97 61.14
CA ILE A 19 -28.54 4.37 62.51
C ILE A 19 -29.43 5.57 62.80
N THR A 20 -30.60 5.30 63.38
CA THR A 20 -31.42 6.30 64.04
C THR A 20 -30.49 7.03 65.01
N ARG A 21 -30.39 8.37 64.92
CA ARG A 21 -29.76 9.19 65.97
C ARG A 21 -30.36 8.76 67.30
N VAL A 22 -29.61 8.03 68.12
CA VAL A 22 -29.99 7.80 69.51
C VAL A 22 -29.84 9.17 70.19
N GLN A 23 -30.97 9.87 70.34
CA GLN A 23 -31.05 11.02 71.22
C GLN A 23 -30.78 10.53 72.65
N TYR A 24 -29.71 11.01 73.27
CA TYR A 24 -29.53 10.89 74.71
C TYR A 24 -30.69 11.61 75.40
N SER A 25 -31.50 10.90 76.18
CA SER A 25 -32.60 11.52 76.92
C SER A 25 -32.04 12.30 78.13
N ASN A 26 -32.38 13.59 78.22
CA ASN A 26 -32.01 14.50 79.31
C ASN A 26 -32.75 14.23 80.64
N GLN A 27 -33.24 13.01 80.87
CA GLN A 27 -34.07 12.69 82.03
C GLN A 27 -33.31 12.86 83.37
N GLY A 28 -31.99 12.60 83.39
CA GLY A 28 -31.16 12.83 84.57
C GLY A 28 -30.95 14.31 84.92
N ALA A 29 -30.93 15.20 83.92
CA ALA A 29 -30.77 16.64 84.14
C ALA A 29 -32.07 17.30 84.62
N GLN A 30 -33.24 16.81 84.16
CA GLN A 30 -34.56 17.27 84.62
C GLN A 30 -34.88 16.80 86.05
N ALA A 31 -34.45 15.59 86.45
CA ALA A 31 -34.57 15.12 87.83
C ALA A 31 -33.75 15.97 88.81
N LEU A 32 -32.60 16.51 88.37
CA LEU A 32 -31.73 17.35 89.18
C LEU A 32 -32.29 18.77 89.39
N ALA A 33 -33.04 19.31 88.41
CA ALA A 33 -33.70 20.61 88.52
C ALA A 33 -34.91 20.58 89.46
N GLN A 34 -35.62 19.44 89.57
CA GLN A 34 -36.71 19.25 90.53
C GLN A 34 -36.20 19.09 91.98
N ALA A 35 -35.01 18.50 92.18
CA ALA A 35 -34.43 18.32 93.50
C ALA A 35 -33.91 19.62 94.15
N GLN A 36 -33.66 20.68 93.36
CA GLN A 36 -33.20 21.98 93.87
C GLN A 36 -34.32 22.84 94.50
N GLY A 37 -35.59 22.47 94.35
CA GLY A 37 -36.75 23.26 94.77
C GLY A 37 -37.17 23.17 96.24
N GLU A 38 -36.68 22.20 97.02
CA GLU A 38 -37.18 21.93 98.38
C GLU A 38 -36.05 21.82 99.41
N THR A 39 -35.23 22.87 99.57
CA THR A 39 -34.22 22.93 100.64
C THR A 39 -34.42 24.16 101.53
N GLY A 40 -35.39 24.07 102.44
CA GLY A 40 -35.60 25.03 103.53
C GLY A 40 -35.61 24.32 104.88
N ASN A 41 -34.59 24.60 105.70
CA ASN A 41 -34.37 24.22 107.12
C ASN A 41 -33.78 22.82 107.41
N VAL A 42 -32.53 22.79 107.90
CA VAL A 42 -32.15 22.51 109.31
C VAL A 42 -30.62 22.28 109.41
N LEU A 43 -29.94 23.16 110.14
CA LEU A 43 -28.49 23.42 110.13
C LEU A 43 -27.64 22.62 111.16
N ALA A 44 -28.10 21.50 111.71
CA ALA A 44 -27.29 20.70 112.66
C ALA A 44 -27.25 19.18 112.40
N LYS A 45 -28.06 18.66 111.46
CA LYS A 45 -27.83 17.34 110.82
C LYS A 45 -26.81 17.41 109.68
N GLY A 46 -26.39 18.63 109.31
CA GLY A 46 -25.68 18.94 108.07
C GLY A 46 -24.35 18.22 107.87
N ALA A 47 -23.52 17.94 108.88
CA ALA A 47 -22.16 17.47 108.61
C ALA A 47 -22.04 15.99 108.16
N MET A 48 -22.92 15.08 108.62
CA MET A 48 -22.89 13.67 108.20
C MET A 48 -23.74 13.41 106.94
N THR A 49 -24.88 14.08 106.76
CA THR A 49 -25.65 14.00 105.50
C THR A 49 -25.04 14.82 104.36
N LEU A 50 -24.32 15.92 104.60
CA LEU A 50 -23.52 16.58 103.55
C LEU A 50 -22.35 15.69 103.12
N LYS A 51 -21.71 14.96 104.04
CA LYS A 51 -20.62 14.06 103.68
C LYS A 51 -21.14 12.91 102.80
N ASP A 52 -22.27 12.30 103.16
CA ASP A 52 -22.92 11.26 102.33
C ASP A 52 -23.46 11.81 100.99
N GLN A 53 -24.05 13.02 100.97
CA GLN A 53 -24.51 13.66 99.72
C GLN A 53 -23.34 14.12 98.82
N VAL A 54 -22.24 14.59 99.40
CA VAL A 54 -21.01 14.97 98.67
C VAL A 54 -20.31 13.72 98.13
N GLU A 55 -20.21 12.65 98.91
CA GLU A 55 -19.66 11.36 98.47
C GLU A 55 -20.51 10.73 97.35
N GLN A 56 -21.85 10.78 97.44
CA GLN A 56 -22.74 10.35 96.36
C GLN A 56 -22.63 11.24 95.10
N THR A 57 -22.53 12.56 95.26
CA THR A 57 -22.36 13.50 94.13
C THR A 57 -21.00 13.32 93.45
N GLN A 58 -19.94 13.04 94.22
CA GLN A 58 -18.60 12.78 93.70
C GLN A 58 -18.50 11.39 93.03
N ALA A 59 -19.21 10.38 93.53
CA ALA A 59 -19.34 9.07 92.86
C ALA A 59 -20.11 9.17 91.53
N LEU A 60 -21.18 9.99 91.48
CA LEU A 60 -21.88 10.30 90.22
C LEU A 60 -20.98 11.06 89.23
N ALA A 61 -20.19 12.01 89.70
CA ALA A 61 -19.22 12.71 88.86
C ALA A 61 -18.12 11.77 88.32
N ALA A 62 -17.67 10.80 89.12
CA ALA A 62 -16.75 9.74 88.69
C ALA A 62 -17.38 8.85 87.61
N ASN A 63 -18.63 8.41 87.79
CA ASN A 63 -19.39 7.65 86.78
C ASN A 63 -19.57 8.44 85.48
N ASN A 64 -19.89 9.74 85.57
CA ASN A 64 -20.03 10.60 84.39
C ASN A 64 -18.71 10.78 83.64
N MET A 65 -17.60 10.93 84.37
CA MET A 65 -16.27 11.03 83.75
C MET A 65 -15.86 9.72 83.08
N TYR A 66 -16.08 8.57 83.75
CA TYR A 66 -15.85 7.25 83.17
C TYR A 66 -16.68 7.06 81.89
N ASN A 67 -17.99 7.29 81.95
CA ASN A 67 -18.89 7.13 80.81
C ASN A 67 -18.51 8.03 79.64
N LYS A 68 -18.12 9.28 79.90
CA LYS A 68 -17.69 10.20 78.85
C LYS A 68 -16.44 9.69 78.14
N LEU A 69 -15.37 9.42 78.90
CA LEU A 69 -14.09 8.98 78.35
C LEU A 69 -14.20 7.62 77.65
N MET A 70 -14.95 6.68 78.22
CA MET A 70 -15.21 5.38 77.58
C MET A 70 -16.07 5.53 76.33
N SER A 71 -17.07 6.41 76.29
CA SER A 71 -17.90 6.59 75.10
C SER A 71 -17.14 7.26 73.97
N GLU A 72 -16.37 8.31 74.25
CA GLU A 72 -15.52 8.99 73.26
C GLU A 72 -14.47 8.04 72.70
N GLY A 73 -13.70 7.36 73.56
CA GLY A 73 -12.65 6.44 73.12
C GLY A 73 -13.19 5.17 72.43
N THR A 74 -14.32 4.62 72.87
CA THR A 74 -14.95 3.47 72.17
C THR A 74 -15.42 3.87 70.78
N PHE A 75 -16.01 5.07 70.64
CA PHE A 75 -16.45 5.58 69.35
C PHE A 75 -15.27 5.78 68.39
N GLU A 76 -14.15 6.32 68.85
CA GLU A 76 -12.92 6.45 68.05
C GLU A 76 -12.37 5.09 67.60
N LEU A 77 -12.36 4.08 68.49
CA LEU A 77 -11.93 2.72 68.12
C LEU A 77 -12.85 2.08 67.08
N MET A 78 -14.16 2.30 67.20
CA MET A 78 -15.16 1.77 66.26
C MET A 78 -15.24 2.55 64.93
N GLN A 79 -14.43 3.61 64.73
CA GLN A 79 -14.27 4.23 63.41
C GLN A 79 -13.20 3.54 62.55
N LYS A 80 -12.29 2.76 63.16
CA LYS A 80 -11.29 2.00 62.42
C LYS A 80 -11.99 0.90 61.61
N LYS A 81 -11.62 0.74 60.34
CA LYS A 81 -12.22 -0.25 59.42
C LYS A 81 -11.22 -1.33 59.02
N GLU A 82 -11.75 -2.51 58.68
CA GLU A 82 -11.00 -3.65 58.12
C GLU A 82 -9.69 -3.95 58.89
N GLU A 83 -8.53 -3.88 58.24
CA GLU A 83 -7.22 -4.16 58.85
C GLU A 83 -6.96 -3.31 60.11
N GLY A 84 -7.36 -2.03 60.07
CA GLY A 84 -7.20 -1.12 61.20
C GLY A 84 -8.06 -1.49 62.41
N ALA A 85 -9.10 -2.31 62.21
CA ALA A 85 -10.00 -2.76 63.26
C ALA A 85 -9.55 -4.06 63.94
N LEU A 86 -8.52 -4.76 63.45
CA LEU A 86 -8.20 -6.13 63.88
C LEU A 86 -7.81 -6.28 65.35
N ASN A 87 -7.30 -5.22 65.99
CA ASN A 87 -6.83 -5.23 67.38
C ASN A 87 -7.64 -4.30 68.31
N ILE A 88 -8.82 -3.84 67.89
CA ILE A 88 -9.57 -2.82 68.65
C ILE A 88 -10.08 -3.31 70.00
N THR A 89 -10.26 -4.62 70.21
CA THR A 89 -10.60 -5.16 71.53
C THR A 89 -9.44 -4.98 72.52
N GLU A 90 -8.20 -5.20 72.09
CA GLU A 90 -7.03 -4.95 72.93
C GLU A 90 -6.81 -3.46 73.19
N ASP A 91 -7.04 -2.62 72.18
CA ASP A 91 -7.00 -1.16 72.33
C ASP A 91 -8.09 -0.67 73.29
N TYR A 92 -9.28 -1.30 73.25
CA TYR A 92 -10.37 -1.03 74.17
C TYR A 92 -10.00 -1.44 75.61
N ASP A 93 -9.38 -2.60 75.82
CA ASP A 93 -8.93 -3.05 77.13
C ASP A 93 -7.86 -2.08 77.72
N LYS A 94 -6.96 -1.56 76.87
CA LYS A 94 -5.99 -0.50 77.26
C LYS A 94 -6.68 0.82 77.59
N LEU A 95 -7.67 1.24 76.80
CA LEU A 95 -8.47 2.44 77.00
C LEU A 95 -9.23 2.37 78.34
N GLN A 96 -9.84 1.22 78.64
CA GLN A 96 -10.58 0.99 79.88
C GLN A 96 -9.66 1.14 81.10
N LYS A 97 -8.49 0.49 81.07
CA LYS A 97 -7.51 0.60 82.16
C LYS A 97 -7.06 2.04 82.38
N LYS A 98 -6.68 2.74 81.30
CA LYS A 98 -6.27 4.16 81.36
C LYS A 98 -7.38 5.05 81.92
N THR A 99 -8.62 4.80 81.53
CA THR A 99 -9.78 5.57 82.00
C THR A 99 -10.05 5.30 83.48
N MET A 100 -10.00 4.04 83.91
CA MET A 100 -10.14 3.65 85.32
C MET A 100 -9.03 4.25 86.19
N ASP A 101 -7.79 4.26 85.72
CA ASP A 101 -6.66 4.88 86.43
C ASP A 101 -6.87 6.40 86.56
N ALA A 102 -7.31 7.08 85.49
CA ALA A 102 -7.58 8.52 85.51
C ALA A 102 -8.73 8.91 86.44
N VAL A 103 -9.83 8.15 86.42
CA VAL A 103 -10.98 8.38 87.31
C VAL A 103 -10.59 8.07 88.77
N SER A 104 -9.88 6.97 89.02
CA SER A 104 -9.42 6.58 90.37
C SER A 104 -8.43 7.59 90.96
N ALA A 105 -7.53 8.15 90.15
CA ALA A 105 -6.58 9.17 90.60
C ALA A 105 -7.29 10.47 91.02
N LYS A 106 -8.30 10.90 90.26
CA LYS A 106 -9.05 12.14 90.51
C LYS A 106 -10.01 12.03 91.70
N TYR A 107 -10.63 10.87 91.91
CA TYR A 107 -11.67 10.65 92.93
C TYR A 107 -11.22 9.70 94.07
N LYS A 108 -9.90 9.60 94.30
CA LYS A 108 -9.25 8.67 95.26
C LYS A 108 -9.84 8.68 96.68
N GLY A 109 -10.35 9.81 97.15
CA GLY A 109 -10.96 9.93 98.49
C GLY A 109 -12.30 9.21 98.63
N VAL A 110 -13.09 9.17 97.56
CA VAL A 110 -14.47 8.63 97.55
C VAL A 110 -14.52 7.20 97.05
N LEU A 111 -13.62 6.82 96.14
CA LEU A 111 -13.58 5.48 95.55
C LEU A 111 -12.82 4.45 96.42
N ARG A 112 -12.43 4.81 97.66
CA ARG A 112 -11.59 3.98 98.52
C ARG A 112 -12.38 2.93 99.33
N TYR A 113 -13.51 3.31 99.94
CA TYR A 113 -14.37 2.45 100.76
C TYR A 113 -15.81 2.99 100.80
N GLY A 114 -16.80 2.12 101.04
CA GLY A 114 -18.21 2.51 101.22
C GLY A 114 -19.16 2.11 100.08
N ALA A 115 -20.46 2.39 100.24
CA ALA A 115 -21.50 1.97 99.29
C ALA A 115 -21.37 2.63 97.90
N GLY A 116 -20.90 3.89 97.84
CA GLY A 116 -20.68 4.61 96.58
C GLY A 116 -19.53 4.04 95.75
N ALA A 117 -18.44 3.61 96.38
CA ALA A 117 -17.33 2.94 95.70
C ALA A 117 -17.78 1.57 95.12
N ARG A 118 -18.55 0.80 95.89
CA ARG A 118 -19.11 -0.48 95.42
C ARG A 118 -20.03 -0.29 94.22
N ALA A 119 -20.96 0.67 94.28
CA ALA A 119 -21.86 0.99 93.18
C ALA A 119 -21.13 1.48 91.92
N PHE A 120 -20.04 2.27 92.07
CA PHE A 120 -19.19 2.69 90.96
C PHE A 120 -18.52 1.49 90.28
N TYR A 121 -17.87 0.60 91.04
CA TYR A 121 -17.20 -0.57 90.46
C TYR A 121 -18.20 -1.57 89.83
N GLU A 122 -19.36 -1.79 90.44
CA GLU A 122 -20.42 -2.64 89.85
C GLU A 122 -21.00 -2.05 88.55
N PHE A 123 -21.23 -0.73 88.53
CA PHE A 123 -21.72 -0.03 87.34
C PHE A 123 -20.70 -0.08 86.20
N THR A 124 -19.44 0.26 86.49
CA THR A 124 -18.36 0.28 85.48
C THR A 124 -18.06 -1.11 84.95
N GLU A 125 -18.11 -2.15 85.78
CA GLU A 125 -17.93 -3.55 85.33
C GLU A 125 -19.05 -3.97 84.37
N ARG A 126 -20.32 -3.69 84.71
CA ARG A 126 -21.46 -4.05 83.85
C ARG A 126 -21.44 -3.29 82.51
N ASP A 127 -21.14 -1.99 82.55
CA ASP A 127 -21.01 -1.16 81.36
C ASP A 127 -19.82 -1.62 80.49
N ASN A 128 -18.68 -1.97 81.13
CA ASN A 128 -17.50 -2.48 80.45
C ASN A 128 -17.78 -3.79 79.70
N VAL A 129 -18.42 -4.77 80.35
CA VAL A 129 -18.79 -6.05 79.71
C VAL A 129 -19.64 -5.81 78.46
N THR A 130 -20.61 -4.89 78.55
CA THR A 130 -21.51 -4.57 77.43
C THR A 130 -20.76 -3.92 76.27
N ARG A 131 -19.94 -2.89 76.55
CA ARG A 131 -19.17 -2.17 75.54
C ARG A 131 -18.11 -3.05 74.89
N ARG A 132 -17.37 -3.83 75.69
CA ARG A 132 -16.38 -4.79 75.21
C ARG A 132 -16.99 -5.82 74.27
N THR A 133 -18.19 -6.33 74.59
CA THR A 133 -18.92 -7.26 73.72
C THR A 133 -19.28 -6.64 72.38
N ASN A 134 -19.74 -5.38 72.37
CA ASN A 134 -20.01 -4.66 71.13
C ASN A 134 -18.75 -4.42 70.29
N VAL A 135 -17.62 -4.08 70.93
CA VAL A 135 -16.32 -3.91 70.27
C VAL A 135 -15.83 -5.24 69.67
N MET A 136 -15.95 -6.36 70.39
CA MET A 136 -15.61 -7.69 69.87
C MET A 136 -16.44 -8.07 68.64
N ARG A 137 -17.76 -7.82 68.68
CA ARG A 137 -18.63 -8.06 67.52
C ARG A 137 -18.22 -7.20 66.32
N TYR A 138 -17.97 -5.92 66.54
CA TYR A 138 -17.54 -5.02 65.47
C TYR A 138 -16.18 -5.44 64.89
N GLN A 139 -15.22 -5.85 65.72
CA GLN A 139 -13.94 -6.40 65.28
C GLN A 139 -14.13 -7.64 64.38
N GLN A 140 -15.04 -8.55 64.75
CA GLN A 140 -15.36 -9.74 63.93
C GLN A 140 -16.00 -9.35 62.58
N GLU A 141 -16.94 -8.40 62.58
CA GLU A 141 -17.55 -7.89 61.35
C GLU A 141 -16.50 -7.25 60.42
N GLN A 142 -15.58 -6.47 60.96
CA GLN A 142 -14.51 -5.84 60.18
C GLN A 142 -13.46 -6.86 59.70
N LEU A 143 -13.17 -7.91 60.48
CA LEU A 143 -12.30 -9.01 60.04
C LEU A 143 -12.90 -9.75 58.84
N GLU A 144 -14.20 -10.05 58.85
CA GLU A 144 -14.88 -10.68 57.72
C GLU A 144 -14.94 -9.75 56.49
N ALA A 145 -15.13 -8.44 56.70
CA ALA A 145 -15.02 -7.45 55.63
C ALA A 145 -13.61 -7.42 55.01
N TYR A 146 -12.57 -7.38 55.84
CA TYR A 146 -11.18 -7.41 55.39
C TYR A 146 -10.84 -8.66 54.58
N LYS A 147 -11.23 -9.85 55.07
CA LYS A 147 -11.06 -11.11 54.34
C LYS A 147 -11.74 -11.08 52.97
N ASN A 148 -12.97 -10.56 52.88
CA ASN A 148 -13.67 -10.41 51.61
C ASN A 148 -12.97 -9.43 50.66
N THR A 149 -12.43 -8.31 51.16
CA THR A 149 -11.64 -7.36 50.37
C THR A 149 -10.37 -8.01 49.83
N GLN A 150 -9.63 -8.74 50.67
CA GLN A 150 -8.43 -9.48 50.23
C GLN A 150 -8.76 -10.59 49.22
N TYR A 151 -9.87 -11.31 49.41
CA TYR A 151 -10.35 -12.31 48.46
C TYR A 151 -10.63 -11.69 47.09
N LYS A 152 -11.37 -10.57 47.04
CA LYS A 152 -11.66 -9.86 45.79
C LYS A 152 -10.39 -9.41 45.08
N ASN A 153 -9.47 -8.78 45.80
CA ASN A 153 -8.18 -8.38 45.24
C ASN A 153 -7.39 -9.58 44.68
N ALA A 154 -7.42 -10.73 45.37
CA ALA A 154 -6.75 -11.94 44.90
C ALA A 154 -7.42 -12.52 43.64
N VAL A 155 -8.75 -12.44 43.54
CA VAL A 155 -9.51 -12.83 42.34
C VAL A 155 -9.18 -11.89 41.18
N ASP A 156 -9.15 -10.58 41.39
CA ASP A 156 -8.83 -9.59 40.36
C ASP A 156 -7.43 -9.86 39.76
N VAL A 157 -6.43 -10.15 40.60
CA VAL A 157 -5.09 -10.55 40.15
C VAL A 157 -5.10 -11.85 39.33
N CYS A 158 -6.00 -12.79 39.62
CA CYS A 158 -6.13 -13.99 38.81
C CYS A 158 -6.70 -13.67 37.42
N LEU A 159 -7.60 -12.70 37.33
CA LEU A 159 -8.25 -12.27 36.10
C LEU A 159 -7.34 -11.36 35.25
N ASP A 160 -6.45 -10.58 35.84
CA ASP A 160 -5.49 -9.72 35.11
C ASP A 160 -4.65 -10.52 34.10
N ASN A 161 -4.25 -11.75 34.46
CA ASN A 161 -3.52 -12.64 33.55
C ASN A 161 -4.34 -13.02 32.30
N VAL A 162 -5.67 -13.05 32.39
CA VAL A 162 -6.56 -13.37 31.27
C VAL A 162 -6.71 -12.17 30.34
N LEU A 163 -6.65 -10.95 30.87
CA LEU A 163 -6.65 -9.73 30.04
C LEU A 163 -5.42 -9.65 29.13
N GLU A 164 -4.26 -10.11 29.62
CA GLU A 164 -3.00 -10.07 28.86
C GLU A 164 -2.77 -11.33 28.01
N TYR A 165 -3.13 -12.51 28.53
CA TYR A 165 -2.82 -13.81 27.92
C TYR A 165 -4.05 -14.68 27.59
N GLY A 166 -5.26 -14.10 27.58
CA GLY A 166 -6.52 -14.80 27.31
C GLY A 166 -6.64 -15.46 25.92
N GLY A 167 -5.69 -15.18 25.02
CA GLY A 167 -5.50 -15.90 23.76
C GLY A 167 -5.09 -17.36 23.93
N ASN A 168 -4.73 -17.81 25.14
CA ASN A 168 -4.39 -19.21 25.43
C ASN A 168 -5.27 -19.78 26.55
N ASP A 169 -5.67 -21.04 26.39
CA ASP A 169 -6.40 -21.82 27.40
C ASP A 169 -5.70 -21.89 28.74
N ALA A 170 -4.37 -21.98 28.76
CA ALA A 170 -3.61 -22.08 30.00
C ALA A 170 -3.86 -20.89 30.94
N ALA A 171 -4.06 -19.67 30.39
CA ALA A 171 -4.34 -18.48 31.18
C ALA A 171 -5.75 -18.54 31.79
N VAL A 172 -6.75 -18.96 31.01
CA VAL A 172 -8.14 -19.10 31.44
C VAL A 172 -8.28 -20.21 32.48
N ASP A 173 -7.72 -21.39 32.19
CA ASP A 173 -7.71 -22.55 33.08
C ASP A 173 -6.99 -22.22 34.40
N MET A 174 -5.86 -21.50 34.34
CA MET A 174 -5.12 -21.08 35.54
C MET A 174 -5.94 -20.12 36.40
N ALA A 175 -6.63 -19.15 35.79
CA ALA A 175 -7.48 -18.21 36.52
C ALA A 175 -8.63 -18.94 37.24
N ILE A 176 -9.28 -19.90 36.56
CA ILE A 176 -10.36 -20.72 37.13
C ILE A 176 -9.83 -21.58 38.29
N ASN A 177 -8.73 -22.32 38.07
CA ASN A 177 -8.17 -23.21 39.08
C ASN A 177 -7.68 -22.45 40.33
N ARG A 178 -7.04 -21.30 40.14
CA ARG A 178 -6.59 -20.46 41.25
C ARG A 178 -7.77 -19.80 41.96
N GLY A 179 -8.79 -19.38 41.21
CA GLY A 179 -10.06 -18.90 41.74
C GLY A 179 -10.77 -19.93 42.61
N GLU A 180 -10.80 -21.19 42.18
CA GLU A 180 -11.36 -22.30 42.98
C GLU A 180 -10.61 -22.48 44.30
N ALA A 181 -9.28 -22.47 44.28
CA ALA A 181 -8.48 -22.59 45.50
C ALA A 181 -8.76 -21.44 46.50
N LEU A 182 -8.91 -20.21 46.00
CA LEU A 182 -9.28 -19.04 46.80
C LEU A 182 -10.71 -19.16 47.37
N ALA A 183 -11.67 -19.56 46.52
CA ALA A 183 -13.07 -19.73 46.93
C ALA A 183 -13.22 -20.83 47.98
N ARG A 184 -12.49 -21.95 47.84
CA ARG A 184 -12.44 -23.02 48.85
C ARG A 184 -11.81 -22.54 50.16
N GLY A 185 -10.71 -21.80 50.08
CA GLY A 185 -10.04 -21.24 51.26
C GLY A 185 -10.94 -20.29 52.06
N MET A 186 -11.76 -19.49 51.37
CA MET A 186 -12.64 -18.50 52.00
C MET A 186 -13.99 -19.06 52.42
N TYR A 187 -14.64 -19.86 51.57
CA TYR A 187 -16.05 -20.21 51.71
C TYR A 187 -16.33 -21.67 52.05
N SER A 188 -15.32 -22.53 52.23
CA SER A 188 -15.53 -23.96 52.58
C SER A 188 -16.43 -24.18 53.82
N ALA A 189 -16.33 -23.31 54.82
CA ALA A 189 -17.17 -23.38 56.02
C ALA A 189 -18.67 -23.09 55.76
N TYR A 190 -19.01 -22.47 54.62
CA TYR A 190 -20.37 -22.14 54.22
C TYR A 190 -21.00 -23.19 53.29
N GLY A 191 -20.28 -24.27 52.96
CA GLY A 191 -20.77 -25.40 52.17
C GLY A 191 -20.35 -25.38 50.69
N GLU A 192 -20.39 -26.56 50.06
CA GLU A 192 -19.88 -26.78 48.71
C GLU A 192 -20.67 -26.01 47.63
N GLU A 193 -21.97 -25.79 47.84
CA GLU A 193 -22.79 -24.99 46.92
C GLU A 193 -22.32 -23.53 46.85
N ARG A 194 -21.92 -22.96 47.98
CA ARG A 194 -21.39 -21.59 48.03
C ARG A 194 -20.05 -21.50 47.31
N VAL A 195 -19.17 -22.49 47.50
CA VAL A 195 -17.89 -22.58 46.80
C VAL A 195 -18.11 -22.67 45.29
N LYS A 196 -18.98 -23.57 44.83
CA LYS A 196 -19.31 -23.71 43.39
C LYS A 196 -19.85 -22.42 42.79
N HIS A 197 -20.75 -21.73 43.48
CA HIS A 197 -21.27 -20.45 43.01
C HIS A 197 -20.16 -19.41 42.78
N GLU A 198 -19.22 -19.29 43.72
CA GLU A 198 -18.11 -18.34 43.60
C GLU A 198 -17.13 -18.75 42.48
N VAL A 199 -16.87 -20.04 42.30
CA VAL A 199 -16.07 -20.55 41.17
C VAL A 199 -16.73 -20.22 39.84
N ASP A 200 -18.05 -20.41 39.71
CA ASP A 200 -18.79 -20.09 38.48
C ASP A 200 -18.75 -18.59 38.16
N VAL A 201 -18.77 -17.71 39.16
CA VAL A 201 -18.65 -16.26 38.97
C VAL A 201 -17.27 -15.90 38.40
N ILE A 202 -16.19 -16.46 38.97
CA ILE A 202 -14.82 -16.22 38.48
C ILE A 202 -14.65 -16.77 37.06
N ALA A 203 -15.16 -17.98 36.81
CA ALA A 203 -15.08 -18.61 35.49
C ALA A 203 -15.82 -17.78 34.42
N ARG A 204 -17.01 -17.27 34.73
CA ARG A 204 -17.76 -16.35 33.84
C ARG A 204 -16.94 -15.10 33.52
N GLN A 205 -16.27 -14.51 34.50
CA GLN A 205 -15.44 -13.31 34.30
C GLN A 205 -14.21 -13.60 33.43
N ALA A 206 -13.48 -14.69 33.72
CA ALA A 206 -12.32 -15.10 32.95
C ALA A 206 -12.68 -15.38 31.48
N VAL A 207 -13.74 -16.17 31.26
CA VAL A 207 -14.20 -16.52 29.91
C VAL A 207 -14.71 -15.29 29.16
N GLY A 208 -15.43 -14.39 29.84
CA GLY A 208 -15.90 -13.13 29.26
C GLY A 208 -14.75 -12.21 28.82
N GLN A 209 -13.67 -12.13 29.60
CA GLN A 209 -12.47 -11.36 29.25
C GLN A 209 -11.74 -11.98 28.04
N ALA A 210 -11.53 -13.30 28.05
CA ALA A 210 -10.90 -14.00 26.92
C ALA A 210 -11.70 -13.85 25.62
N MET A 211 -13.03 -13.97 25.68
CA MET A 211 -13.91 -13.75 24.53
C MET A 211 -13.83 -12.30 24.03
N SER A 212 -13.84 -11.33 24.95
CA SER A 212 -13.73 -9.91 24.60
C SER A 212 -12.41 -9.61 23.87
N LEU A 213 -11.30 -10.21 24.31
CA LEU A 213 -10.01 -10.09 23.64
C LEU A 213 -10.07 -10.67 22.22
N ALA A 214 -10.57 -11.90 22.07
CA ALA A 214 -10.70 -12.56 20.77
C ALA A 214 -11.59 -11.75 19.79
N MET A 215 -12.67 -11.15 20.28
CA MET A 215 -13.53 -10.27 19.48
C MET A 215 -12.81 -8.98 19.07
N GLN A 216 -12.05 -8.35 19.96
CA GLN A 216 -11.29 -7.12 19.66
C GLN A 216 -10.18 -7.37 18.63
N THR A 217 -9.56 -8.54 18.66
CA THR A 217 -8.51 -8.94 17.70
C THR A 217 -9.05 -9.61 16.43
N ALA A 218 -10.38 -9.75 16.31
CA ALA A 218 -11.04 -10.50 15.24
C ALA A 218 -10.48 -11.93 15.05
N ASP A 219 -10.11 -12.59 16.15
CA ASP A 219 -9.61 -13.96 16.14
C ASP A 219 -10.78 -14.95 16.20
N PHE A 220 -11.39 -15.20 15.04
CA PHE A 220 -12.55 -16.08 14.91
C PHE A 220 -12.27 -17.53 15.34
N LYS A 221 -11.02 -18.00 15.16
CA LYS A 221 -10.62 -19.33 15.62
C LYS A 221 -10.66 -19.39 17.15
N ARG A 222 -10.10 -18.38 17.82
CA ARG A 222 -10.12 -18.32 19.28
C ARG A 222 -11.54 -18.15 19.83
N MET A 223 -12.39 -17.37 19.16
CA MET A 223 -13.80 -17.26 19.51
C MET A 223 -14.53 -18.62 19.47
N ASP A 224 -14.24 -19.46 18.46
CA ASP A 224 -14.77 -20.82 18.37
C ASP A 224 -14.28 -21.71 19.52
N GLU A 225 -12.96 -21.76 19.74
CA GLU A 225 -12.34 -22.54 20.82
C GLU A 225 -12.90 -22.18 22.20
N ILE A 226 -13.04 -20.89 22.51
CA ILE A 226 -13.60 -20.42 23.79
C ILE A 226 -15.07 -20.84 23.92
N SER A 227 -15.85 -20.66 22.85
CA SER A 227 -17.28 -20.99 22.83
C SER A 227 -17.52 -22.49 23.01
N ASN A 228 -16.62 -23.34 22.52
CA ASN A 228 -16.71 -24.78 22.60
C ASN A 228 -16.20 -25.34 23.93
N LYS A 229 -15.03 -24.88 24.40
CA LYS A 229 -14.41 -25.40 25.64
C LYS A 229 -15.04 -24.83 26.91
N TYR A 230 -15.37 -23.54 26.93
CA TYR A 230 -15.85 -22.84 28.13
C TYR A 230 -17.32 -22.44 28.05
N GLY A 231 -18.06 -22.94 27.06
CA GLY A 231 -19.44 -22.53 26.77
C GLY A 231 -20.41 -22.61 27.95
N LYS A 232 -20.21 -23.55 28.89
CA LYS A 232 -20.99 -23.67 30.13
C LYS A 232 -20.92 -22.44 31.06
N TYR A 233 -19.85 -21.64 30.95
CA TYR A 233 -19.66 -20.41 31.73
C TYR A 233 -20.06 -19.16 30.96
N MET A 234 -20.61 -19.29 29.75
CA MET A 234 -21.02 -18.16 28.93
C MET A 234 -22.50 -17.89 29.05
N ASP A 235 -22.89 -16.63 28.82
CA ASP A 235 -24.29 -16.32 28.53
C ASP A 235 -24.70 -16.98 27.19
N PRO A 236 -25.84 -17.70 27.14
CA PRO A 236 -26.26 -18.41 25.92
C PRO A 236 -26.40 -17.50 24.68
N ASN A 237 -26.87 -16.26 24.85
CA ASN A 237 -27.02 -15.33 23.73
C ASN A 237 -25.66 -14.84 23.24
N GLN A 238 -24.73 -14.55 24.15
CA GLN A 238 -23.36 -14.17 23.81
C GLN A 238 -22.63 -15.30 23.07
N ARG A 239 -22.73 -16.54 23.55
CA ARG A 239 -22.16 -17.71 22.87
C ARG A 239 -22.74 -17.88 21.47
N THR A 240 -24.07 -17.77 21.34
CA THR A 240 -24.74 -17.87 20.03
C THR A 240 -24.28 -16.78 19.06
N ALA A 241 -24.14 -15.54 19.53
CA ALA A 241 -23.66 -14.43 18.70
C ALA A 241 -22.20 -14.62 18.26
N ALA A 242 -21.33 -15.07 19.17
CA ALA A 242 -19.92 -15.36 18.86
C ALA A 242 -19.80 -16.46 17.80
N LEU A 243 -20.48 -17.60 18.00
CA LEU A 243 -20.52 -18.69 17.02
C LEU A 243 -21.14 -18.26 15.69
N GLY A 244 -22.17 -17.40 15.71
CA GLY A 244 -22.74 -16.81 14.50
C GLY A 244 -21.74 -15.95 13.71
N ALA A 245 -20.90 -15.18 14.40
CA ALA A 245 -19.82 -14.41 13.77
C ALA A 245 -18.74 -15.31 13.17
N VAL A 246 -18.32 -16.36 13.89
CA VAL A 246 -17.38 -17.38 13.40
C VAL A 246 -17.92 -18.04 12.12
N ARG A 247 -19.17 -18.49 12.13
CA ARG A 247 -19.80 -19.13 10.96
C ARG A 247 -19.89 -18.19 9.77
N LYS A 248 -20.25 -16.92 10.00
CA LYS A 248 -20.27 -15.91 8.95
C LYS A 248 -18.88 -15.69 8.35
N HIS A 249 -17.83 -15.65 9.17
CA HIS A 249 -16.45 -15.53 8.70
C HIS A 249 -16.02 -16.75 7.89
N ALA A 250 -16.26 -17.96 8.40
CA ALA A 250 -15.97 -19.20 7.67
C ALA A 250 -16.70 -19.26 6.33
N GLN A 251 -17.96 -18.82 6.27
CA GLN A 251 -18.71 -18.71 5.02
C GLN A 251 -18.06 -17.71 4.05
N GLN A 252 -17.61 -16.55 4.54
CA GLN A 252 -16.90 -15.56 3.74
C GLN A 252 -15.57 -16.08 3.20
N GLU A 253 -14.82 -16.85 4.00
CA GLU A 253 -13.58 -17.50 3.56
C GLU A 253 -13.82 -18.56 2.48
N MET A 254 -14.88 -19.37 2.63
CA MET A 254 -15.27 -20.33 1.60
C MET A 254 -15.70 -19.64 0.31
N GLU A 255 -16.55 -18.61 0.39
CA GLU A 255 -16.98 -17.83 -0.77
C GLU A 255 -15.79 -17.13 -1.47
N PHE A 256 -14.82 -16.65 -0.68
CA PHE A 256 -13.59 -16.07 -1.20
C PHE A 256 -12.72 -17.12 -1.89
N ALA A 257 -12.54 -18.30 -1.27
CA ALA A 257 -11.77 -19.40 -1.86
C ALA A 257 -12.40 -19.91 -3.17
N GLU A 258 -13.73 -20.04 -3.21
CA GLU A 258 -14.49 -20.41 -4.41
C GLU A 258 -14.29 -19.35 -5.52
N SER A 259 -14.37 -18.06 -5.16
CA SER A 259 -14.11 -16.97 -6.10
C SER A 259 -12.67 -16.98 -6.62
N GLN A 260 -11.69 -17.28 -5.77
CA GLN A 260 -10.28 -17.39 -6.15
C GLN A 260 -10.05 -18.58 -7.09
N GLN A 261 -10.67 -19.72 -6.81
CA GLN A 261 -10.61 -20.88 -7.69
C GLN A 261 -11.20 -20.55 -9.07
N ALA A 262 -12.39 -19.94 -9.10
CA ALA A 262 -13.01 -19.51 -10.36
C ALA A 262 -12.11 -18.54 -11.13
N MET A 263 -11.47 -17.58 -10.46
CA MET A 263 -10.53 -16.65 -11.10
C MET A 263 -9.29 -17.36 -11.67
N ASN A 264 -8.76 -18.36 -10.97
CA ASN A 264 -7.60 -19.12 -11.45
C ASN A 264 -7.94 -19.99 -12.67
N GLU A 265 -9.14 -20.59 -12.70
CA GLU A 265 -9.56 -21.47 -13.79
C GLU A 265 -10.08 -20.72 -15.02
N LEU A 266 -10.85 -19.65 -14.81
CA LEU A 266 -11.52 -18.91 -15.88
C LEU A 266 -10.76 -17.67 -16.33
N GLY A 267 -9.88 -17.14 -15.47
CA GLY A 267 -9.31 -15.80 -15.62
C GLY A 267 -10.28 -14.69 -15.22
N ILE A 268 -9.72 -13.52 -14.90
CA ILE A 268 -10.50 -12.34 -14.47
C ILE A 268 -11.35 -11.70 -15.58
N GLU A 269 -11.14 -12.10 -16.84
CA GLU A 269 -11.89 -11.60 -18.02
C GLU A 269 -13.09 -12.47 -18.39
N ALA A 270 -13.39 -13.51 -17.60
CA ALA A 270 -14.49 -14.41 -17.88
C ALA A 270 -15.85 -13.69 -17.93
N SER A 271 -16.69 -14.08 -18.88
CA SER A 271 -18.06 -13.56 -18.96
C SER A 271 -18.92 -14.12 -17.83
N ARG A 272 -20.03 -13.43 -17.51
CA ARG A 272 -20.99 -13.92 -16.52
C ARG A 272 -21.54 -15.30 -16.88
N ASP A 273 -21.78 -15.57 -18.17
CA ASP A 273 -22.26 -16.88 -18.64
C ASP A 273 -21.22 -17.99 -18.44
N THR A 274 -19.94 -17.69 -18.65
CA THR A 274 -18.85 -18.63 -18.37
C THR A 274 -18.74 -18.91 -16.86
N VAL A 275 -18.88 -17.87 -16.03
CA VAL A 275 -18.95 -18.04 -14.56
C VAL A 275 -20.17 -18.87 -14.18
N LYS A 276 -21.35 -18.63 -14.77
CA LYS A 276 -22.56 -19.41 -14.51
C LYS A 276 -22.38 -20.88 -14.85
N ALA A 277 -21.82 -21.18 -16.02
CA ALA A 277 -21.51 -22.56 -16.42
C ALA A 277 -20.48 -23.22 -15.48
N TRP A 278 -19.49 -22.45 -15.01
CA TRP A 278 -18.53 -22.93 -14.02
C TRP A 278 -19.19 -23.20 -12.67
N VAL A 279 -20.07 -22.31 -12.19
CA VAL A 279 -20.86 -22.53 -10.97
C VAL A 279 -21.70 -23.79 -11.15
N GLN A 280 -22.46 -23.94 -12.23
CA GLN A 280 -23.26 -25.14 -12.47
C GLN A 280 -22.44 -26.45 -12.47
N LYS A 281 -21.18 -26.40 -12.93
CA LYS A 281 -20.26 -27.54 -12.92
C LYS A 281 -19.67 -27.82 -11.52
N ASN A 282 -19.34 -26.77 -10.76
CA ASN A 282 -18.55 -26.86 -9.53
C ASN A 282 -19.37 -26.64 -8.25
N ILE A 283 -20.64 -26.24 -8.36
CA ILE A 283 -21.55 -26.11 -7.24
C ILE A 283 -21.72 -27.50 -6.62
N HIS A 284 -21.28 -27.61 -5.37
CA HIS A 284 -21.40 -28.83 -4.59
C HIS A 284 -22.88 -29.22 -4.48
N GLY A 285 -23.20 -30.42 -4.97
CA GLY A 285 -24.58 -30.91 -5.17
C GLY A 285 -24.71 -31.85 -6.37
N ASN A 286 -23.73 -31.89 -7.28
CA ASN A 286 -23.73 -32.83 -8.39
C ASN A 286 -23.12 -34.19 -7.99
N THR A 287 -24.01 -35.05 -7.50
CA THR A 287 -23.88 -36.51 -7.34
C THR A 287 -22.96 -37.02 -6.21
N GLN A 288 -23.53 -37.07 -5.01
CA GLN A 288 -22.99 -37.80 -3.86
C GLN A 288 -23.18 -39.30 -4.02
N SER A 289 -22.09 -40.07 -4.00
CA SER A 289 -22.19 -41.50 -3.68
C SER A 289 -21.91 -41.68 -2.19
N THR A 290 -22.89 -42.20 -1.44
CA THR A 290 -22.67 -42.63 -0.05
C THR A 290 -21.70 -43.82 0.05
N ASP A 291 -21.18 -44.34 -1.07
CA ASP A 291 -20.16 -45.40 -1.07
C ASP A 291 -18.90 -44.99 -0.28
N GLY A 292 -18.47 -43.73 -0.36
CA GLY A 292 -17.33 -43.22 0.40
C GLY A 292 -17.60 -43.20 1.91
N LEU A 293 -18.81 -42.83 2.31
CA LEU A 293 -19.30 -42.91 3.70
C LEU A 293 -19.28 -44.35 4.20
N HIS A 294 -19.90 -45.27 3.45
CA HIS A 294 -20.02 -46.67 3.86
C HIS A 294 -18.65 -47.37 3.90
N ALA A 295 -17.76 -47.09 2.95
CA ALA A 295 -16.40 -47.62 2.96
C ALA A 295 -15.59 -47.11 4.18
N PHE A 296 -15.73 -45.83 4.50
CA PHE A 296 -15.08 -45.24 5.68
C PHE A 296 -15.64 -45.80 6.99
N TYR A 297 -16.96 -46.01 7.07
CA TYR A 297 -17.56 -46.68 8.22
C TYR A 297 -16.99 -48.10 8.38
N GLU A 298 -16.96 -48.92 7.33
CA GLU A 298 -16.39 -50.27 7.42
C GLU A 298 -14.89 -50.26 7.79
N GLN A 299 -14.13 -49.27 7.33
CA GLN A 299 -12.72 -49.11 7.72
C GLN A 299 -12.55 -48.72 9.20
N THR A 300 -13.43 -47.87 9.71
CA THR A 300 -13.32 -47.29 11.07
C THR A 300 -14.14 -48.04 12.11
N LYS A 301 -14.93 -49.04 11.70
CA LYS A 301 -15.76 -49.85 12.59
C LYS A 301 -14.93 -50.48 13.71
N GLY A 302 -15.34 -50.24 14.95
CA GLY A 302 -14.62 -50.67 16.14
C GLY A 302 -13.46 -49.77 16.57
N ALA A 303 -13.20 -48.65 15.87
CA ALA A 303 -12.24 -47.64 16.32
C ALA A 303 -12.62 -47.11 17.71
N THR A 304 -11.61 -46.82 18.52
CA THR A 304 -11.80 -46.51 19.94
C THR A 304 -12.41 -45.12 20.10
N TYR A 305 -13.40 -45.02 20.98
CA TYR A 305 -13.95 -43.74 21.36
C TYR A 305 -13.05 -42.99 22.33
N GLN A 306 -12.77 -41.74 22.02
CA GLN A 306 -12.04 -40.84 22.90
C GLN A 306 -12.70 -39.46 22.85
N LEU A 307 -13.17 -38.98 24.00
CA LEU A 307 -13.68 -37.62 24.11
C LEU A 307 -12.56 -36.63 23.75
N ASN A 308 -12.86 -35.68 22.85
CA ASN A 308 -11.89 -34.73 22.30
C ASN A 308 -10.78 -35.40 21.48
N ALA A 309 -11.14 -36.44 20.72
CA ALA A 309 -10.26 -37.02 19.71
C ALA A 309 -9.82 -35.96 18.68
N PRO A 310 -8.69 -36.17 17.98
CA PRO A 310 -8.26 -35.28 16.91
C PRO A 310 -9.36 -35.06 15.88
N LEU A 311 -9.40 -33.84 15.30
CA LEU A 311 -10.46 -33.38 14.38
C LEU A 311 -10.73 -34.33 13.19
N ASN A 312 -9.73 -35.12 12.78
CA ASN A 312 -9.76 -36.07 11.67
C ASN A 312 -9.39 -37.51 12.08
N GLY A 313 -9.43 -37.83 13.37
CA GLY A 313 -9.03 -39.14 13.92
C GLY A 313 -7.62 -39.58 13.56
N ALA A 314 -6.66 -38.64 13.46
CA ALA A 314 -5.28 -38.91 13.04
C ALA A 314 -4.54 -39.98 13.87
N ASP A 315 -4.97 -40.23 15.11
CA ASP A 315 -4.42 -41.26 16.00
C ASP A 315 -5.25 -42.56 16.03
N GLY A 316 -6.25 -42.68 15.15
CA GLY A 316 -7.17 -43.82 15.10
C GLY A 316 -8.27 -43.79 16.16
N THR A 317 -8.41 -42.68 16.90
CA THR A 317 -9.50 -42.46 17.86
C THR A 317 -10.51 -41.45 17.35
N TYR A 318 -11.74 -41.54 17.84
CA TYR A 318 -12.84 -40.69 17.40
C TYR A 318 -13.79 -40.35 18.54
N ASP A 319 -14.34 -39.14 18.55
CA ASP A 319 -15.61 -38.86 19.22
C ASP A 319 -16.75 -38.72 18.20
N CYS A 320 -17.98 -38.55 18.68
CA CYS A 320 -19.17 -38.54 17.83
C CYS A 320 -19.09 -37.50 16.72
N GLY A 321 -18.72 -36.28 17.06
CA GLY A 321 -18.76 -35.20 16.09
C GLY A 321 -17.50 -35.10 15.22
N SER A 322 -16.32 -35.51 15.69
CA SER A 322 -15.11 -35.65 14.84
C SER A 322 -15.27 -36.75 13.79
N TRP A 323 -15.86 -37.89 14.17
CA TRP A 323 -16.14 -38.97 13.21
C TRP A 323 -17.16 -38.52 12.17
N VAL A 324 -18.28 -37.92 12.60
CA VAL A 324 -19.31 -37.41 11.69
C VAL A 324 -18.77 -36.32 10.79
N LEU A 325 -17.96 -35.39 11.29
CA LEU A 325 -17.31 -34.35 10.50
C LEU A 325 -16.47 -34.94 9.35
N GLN A 326 -15.63 -35.93 9.65
CA GLN A 326 -14.80 -36.58 8.64
C GLN A 326 -15.64 -37.42 7.67
N ALA A 327 -16.58 -38.22 8.17
CA ALA A 327 -17.46 -39.04 7.35
C ALA A 327 -18.33 -38.19 6.42
N ALA A 328 -18.91 -37.11 6.93
CA ALA A 328 -19.70 -36.11 6.20
C ALA A 328 -18.93 -35.54 5.00
N ALA A 329 -17.68 -35.15 5.21
CA ALA A 329 -16.84 -34.59 4.16
C ALA A 329 -16.58 -35.58 3.00
N LEU A 330 -16.54 -36.89 3.27
CA LEU A 330 -16.26 -37.92 2.25
C LEU A 330 -17.39 -38.09 1.25
N TYR A 331 -18.63 -37.92 1.68
CA TYR A 331 -19.72 -37.81 0.72
C TYR A 331 -19.82 -36.35 0.26
N GLY A 332 -19.47 -35.32 1.02
CA GLY A 332 -19.47 -33.92 0.55
C GLY A 332 -20.41 -32.99 1.31
N LEU A 333 -20.81 -33.39 2.51
CA LEU A 333 -21.32 -32.48 3.53
C LEU A 333 -20.12 -31.92 4.30
N ASN A 334 -19.73 -30.67 3.99
CA ASN A 334 -18.69 -29.98 4.73
C ASN A 334 -19.30 -29.30 5.96
N LEU A 335 -19.04 -29.85 7.14
CA LEU A 335 -19.38 -29.23 8.42
C LEU A 335 -18.18 -28.43 8.91
N SER A 336 -18.43 -27.32 9.60
CA SER A 336 -17.38 -26.45 10.13
C SER A 336 -17.04 -26.75 11.59
N SER A 337 -17.96 -27.37 12.33
CA SER A 337 -17.76 -27.70 13.74
C SER A 337 -17.61 -29.20 13.99
N ARG A 338 -16.77 -29.53 14.98
CA ARG A 338 -16.68 -30.87 15.57
C ARG A 338 -17.83 -31.13 16.55
N CYS A 339 -18.48 -30.12 17.11
CA CYS A 339 -19.48 -30.31 18.15
C CYS A 339 -20.85 -30.69 17.57
N ALA A 340 -21.50 -31.69 18.15
CA ALA A 340 -22.78 -32.23 17.66
C ALA A 340 -23.90 -31.18 17.64
N ASP A 341 -23.98 -30.35 18.68
CA ASP A 341 -24.95 -29.26 18.77
C ASP A 341 -24.72 -28.20 17.70
N ASP A 342 -23.45 -27.82 17.47
CA ASP A 342 -23.09 -26.86 16.43
C ASP A 342 -23.34 -27.37 15.02
N GLN A 343 -23.07 -28.65 14.74
CA GLN A 343 -23.39 -29.28 13.46
C GLN A 343 -24.90 -29.21 13.18
N TYR A 344 -25.74 -29.42 14.20
CA TYR A 344 -27.19 -29.27 14.04
C TYR A 344 -27.59 -27.82 13.76
N VAL A 345 -27.00 -26.85 14.46
CA VAL A 345 -27.31 -25.43 14.26
C VAL A 345 -26.81 -24.94 12.89
N GLU A 346 -25.68 -25.46 12.42
CA GLU A 346 -25.15 -25.24 11.08
C GLU A 346 -26.14 -25.75 10.02
N LEU A 347 -26.60 -26.99 10.13
CA LEU A 347 -27.62 -27.55 9.24
C LEU A 347 -28.94 -26.78 9.31
N LYS A 348 -29.34 -26.32 10.50
CA LYS A 348 -30.51 -25.45 10.66
C LYS A 348 -30.33 -24.10 9.96
N GLY A 349 -29.14 -23.50 10.06
CA GLY A 349 -28.78 -22.28 9.34
C GLY A 349 -28.76 -22.45 7.81
N MET A 350 -28.40 -23.64 7.33
CA MET A 350 -28.48 -24.03 5.92
C MET A 350 -29.91 -24.37 5.45
N GLY A 351 -30.92 -24.33 6.33
CA GLY A 351 -32.28 -24.75 5.99
C GLY A 351 -32.46 -26.27 5.80
N ARG A 352 -31.51 -27.06 6.32
CA ARG A 352 -31.41 -28.53 6.13
C ARG A 352 -31.91 -29.34 7.33
N ALA A 353 -32.26 -28.68 8.43
CA ALA A 353 -32.78 -29.36 9.62
C ALA A 353 -34.26 -29.72 9.45
N PHE A 354 -34.65 -30.92 9.88
CA PHE A 354 -36.03 -31.41 9.85
C PHE A 354 -36.32 -32.30 11.07
N SER A 355 -37.59 -32.64 11.28
CA SER A 355 -38.04 -33.31 12.51
C SER A 355 -38.85 -34.59 12.29
N ASP A 356 -39.35 -34.83 11.08
CA ASP A 356 -40.09 -36.07 10.78
C ASP A 356 -39.11 -37.19 10.43
N PRO A 357 -39.07 -38.30 11.18
CA PRO A 357 -38.20 -39.44 10.86
C PRO A 357 -38.55 -40.12 9.53
N GLN A 358 -39.75 -39.90 8.97
CA GLN A 358 -40.10 -40.41 7.64
C GLN A 358 -39.30 -39.75 6.51
N ASP A 359 -38.74 -38.56 6.77
CA ASP A 359 -37.93 -37.82 5.81
C ASP A 359 -36.44 -38.20 5.85
N LEU A 360 -36.07 -39.24 6.61
CA LEU A 360 -34.69 -39.71 6.72
C LEU A 360 -34.22 -40.47 5.47
N HIS A 361 -33.07 -40.04 4.95
CA HIS A 361 -32.38 -40.65 3.81
C HIS A 361 -30.96 -41.08 4.19
N ASP A 362 -30.37 -41.98 3.41
CA ASP A 362 -29.00 -42.46 3.61
C ASP A 362 -28.02 -41.27 3.66
N GLY A 363 -27.20 -41.20 4.71
CA GLY A 363 -26.28 -40.08 4.91
C GLY A 363 -26.84 -38.89 5.70
N ASP A 364 -28.12 -38.89 6.09
CA ASP A 364 -28.67 -37.85 6.96
C ASP A 364 -28.11 -37.92 8.37
N LEU A 365 -27.94 -36.76 9.01
CA LEU A 365 -27.45 -36.67 10.38
C LEU A 365 -28.60 -36.80 11.38
N VAL A 366 -28.36 -37.54 12.46
CA VAL A 366 -29.29 -37.75 13.56
C VAL A 366 -28.69 -37.18 14.83
N PHE A 367 -29.45 -36.35 15.54
CA PHE A 367 -29.00 -35.66 16.75
C PHE A 367 -29.80 -36.13 17.96
N TRP A 368 -29.10 -36.43 19.06
CA TRP A 368 -29.69 -36.96 20.29
C TRP A 368 -29.38 -36.12 21.52
N THR A 369 -30.25 -36.28 22.53
CA THR A 369 -30.10 -35.74 23.89
C THR A 369 -29.99 -36.88 24.90
N LYS A 370 -29.63 -36.59 26.16
CA LYS A 370 -29.58 -37.57 27.27
C LYS A 370 -28.73 -38.81 27.00
N THR A 371 -27.64 -38.64 26.26
CA THR A 371 -26.71 -39.74 25.93
C THR A 371 -25.68 -40.02 27.02
N GLY A 372 -25.65 -39.17 28.06
CA GLY A 372 -24.65 -39.20 29.13
C GLY A 372 -23.44 -38.29 28.87
N GLY A 373 -23.34 -37.68 27.68
CA GLY A 373 -22.40 -36.59 27.37
C GLY A 373 -22.90 -35.22 27.80
N GLU A 374 -22.03 -34.21 27.74
CA GLU A 374 -22.40 -32.81 27.99
C GLU A 374 -23.44 -32.35 26.95
N GLU A 375 -24.54 -31.77 27.42
CA GLU A 375 -25.62 -31.27 26.57
C GLU A 375 -25.33 -29.83 26.15
N GLY A 376 -25.18 -29.62 24.85
CA GLY A 376 -24.98 -28.33 24.23
C GLY A 376 -26.29 -27.64 23.84
N GLN A 377 -26.25 -26.86 22.76
CA GLN A 377 -27.43 -26.17 22.24
C GLN A 377 -28.56 -27.17 21.90
N TYR A 378 -29.80 -26.76 22.18
CA TYR A 378 -31.01 -27.60 22.01
C TYR A 378 -31.00 -28.91 22.81
N GLY A 379 -30.13 -29.03 23.83
CA GLY A 379 -29.97 -30.26 24.62
C GLY A 379 -29.24 -31.37 23.90
N ILE A 380 -28.61 -31.08 22.75
CA ILE A 380 -27.91 -32.07 21.93
C ILE A 380 -26.60 -32.45 22.61
N SER A 381 -26.37 -33.74 22.79
CA SER A 381 -25.13 -34.30 23.34
C SER A 381 -24.43 -35.26 22.40
N HIS A 382 -25.07 -35.65 21.29
CA HIS A 382 -24.52 -36.67 20.38
C HIS A 382 -25.05 -36.53 18.96
N VAL A 383 -24.28 -37.05 18.00
CA VAL A 383 -24.61 -37.07 16.56
C VAL A 383 -24.18 -38.39 15.92
N GLY A 384 -24.91 -38.80 14.89
CA GLY A 384 -24.56 -39.93 14.02
C GLY A 384 -25.10 -39.74 12.60
N ILE A 385 -24.76 -40.66 11.70
CA ILE A 385 -25.20 -40.64 10.29
C ILE A 385 -26.10 -41.84 10.02
N TYR A 386 -27.31 -41.58 9.53
CA TYR A 386 -28.33 -42.59 9.23
C TYR A 386 -27.91 -43.46 8.04
N ASN A 387 -28.04 -44.77 8.21
CA ASN A 387 -27.82 -45.77 7.19
C ASN A 387 -29.16 -46.33 6.74
N ALA A 388 -29.62 -45.96 5.55
CA ALA A 388 -30.92 -46.39 5.04
C ALA A 388 -30.96 -47.90 4.73
N LYS A 389 -29.80 -48.54 4.49
CA LYS A 389 -29.72 -49.98 4.21
C LYS A 389 -30.01 -50.83 5.44
N THR A 390 -29.62 -50.35 6.62
CA THR A 390 -29.79 -51.07 7.90
C THR A 390 -30.91 -50.51 8.76
N GLY A 391 -31.39 -49.29 8.48
CA GLY A 391 -32.34 -48.56 9.33
C GLY A 391 -31.73 -48.12 10.66
N LYS A 392 -30.40 -48.16 10.78
CA LYS A 392 -29.62 -47.82 11.98
C LYS A 392 -28.82 -46.55 11.74
N VAL A 393 -28.13 -46.08 12.78
CA VAL A 393 -27.29 -44.89 12.71
C VAL A 393 -25.84 -45.26 13.04
N MET A 394 -24.94 -44.94 12.11
CA MET A 394 -23.48 -45.08 12.28
C MET A 394 -22.96 -43.92 13.12
N GLN A 395 -22.22 -44.20 14.18
CA GLN A 395 -21.75 -43.17 15.10
C GLN A 395 -20.52 -43.63 15.90
N SER A 396 -19.77 -42.69 16.50
CA SER A 396 -18.73 -42.98 17.49
C SER A 396 -19.21 -42.60 18.90
N GLY A 397 -19.32 -43.58 19.79
CA GLY A 397 -19.78 -43.39 21.18
C GLY A 397 -19.04 -44.32 22.12
N ASN A 398 -19.44 -44.47 23.38
CA ASN A 398 -18.70 -45.27 24.39
C ASN A 398 -18.35 -46.72 23.98
N HIS A 399 -18.96 -47.25 22.92
CA HIS A 399 -18.69 -48.57 22.34
C HIS A 399 -17.75 -48.54 21.12
N GLY A 400 -17.12 -47.40 20.84
CA GLY A 400 -16.38 -47.12 19.61
C GLY A 400 -17.29 -46.75 18.44
N VAL A 401 -16.72 -46.75 17.24
CA VAL A 401 -17.46 -46.57 15.98
C VAL A 401 -18.33 -47.80 15.70
N ALA A 402 -19.64 -47.63 15.74
CA ALA A 402 -20.61 -48.71 15.54
C ALA A 402 -21.98 -48.18 15.08
N GLU A 403 -22.82 -49.09 14.60
CA GLU A 403 -24.24 -48.82 14.38
C GLU A 403 -25.06 -48.97 15.67
N ILE A 404 -25.97 -48.03 15.89
CA ILE A 404 -26.96 -48.07 16.96
C ILE A 404 -28.37 -47.89 16.40
N ASP A 405 -29.38 -48.29 17.17
CA ASP A 405 -30.76 -48.06 16.79
C ASP A 405 -31.09 -46.56 16.83
N LEU A 406 -31.84 -46.08 15.83
CA LEU A 406 -32.24 -44.68 15.68
C LEU A 406 -32.84 -44.09 16.98
N ASN A 407 -33.66 -44.89 17.67
CA ASN A 407 -34.40 -44.50 18.87
C ASN A 407 -33.73 -44.97 20.17
N LEU A 408 -32.44 -45.33 20.14
CA LEU A 408 -31.71 -45.72 21.36
C LEU A 408 -31.73 -44.60 22.41
N TYR A 409 -31.61 -43.36 21.95
CA TYR A 409 -31.73 -42.15 22.76
C TYR A 409 -32.85 -41.25 22.23
N PRO A 410 -33.39 -40.31 23.05
CA PRO A 410 -34.35 -39.35 22.57
C PRO A 410 -33.75 -38.47 21.46
N VAL A 411 -34.38 -38.51 20.29
CA VAL A 411 -33.98 -37.71 19.13
C VAL A 411 -34.40 -36.26 19.34
N VAL A 412 -33.48 -35.34 19.08
CA VAL A 412 -33.72 -33.88 19.09
C VAL A 412 -34.17 -33.40 17.70
N GLY A 413 -33.55 -33.93 16.64
CA GLY A 413 -33.86 -33.59 15.26
C GLY A 413 -32.92 -34.26 14.28
N PHE A 414 -33.15 -33.98 13.01
CA PHE A 414 -32.39 -34.53 11.89
C PHE A 414 -31.81 -33.40 11.03
N GLY A 415 -30.74 -33.71 10.30
CA GLY A 415 -30.14 -32.79 9.33
C GLY A 415 -29.90 -33.49 8.01
N ARG A 416 -30.41 -32.91 6.92
CA ARG A 416 -30.28 -33.47 5.58
C ARG A 416 -28.80 -33.53 5.20
N GLY A 417 -28.26 -34.72 4.97
CA GLY A 417 -26.84 -34.94 4.71
C GLY A 417 -26.47 -34.79 3.24
N VAL A 418 -27.35 -35.23 2.34
CA VAL A 418 -27.22 -35.14 0.89
C VAL A 418 -28.25 -34.16 0.32
N MET A 419 -27.85 -33.26 -0.58
CA MET A 419 -28.81 -32.53 -1.42
C MET A 419 -29.28 -33.49 -2.52
N GLU A 420 -30.47 -34.07 -2.37
CA GLU A 420 -31.11 -34.85 -3.45
C GLU A 420 -31.60 -33.94 -4.59
N THR A 421 -31.76 -32.65 -4.32
CA THR A 421 -32.24 -31.66 -5.28
C THR A 421 -31.06 -30.84 -5.82
N PRO A 422 -30.90 -30.72 -7.15
CA PRO A 422 -29.98 -29.74 -7.73
C PRO A 422 -30.24 -28.36 -7.12
N PRO A 423 -29.19 -27.54 -6.92
CA PRO A 423 -29.36 -26.15 -6.47
C PRO A 423 -30.36 -25.44 -7.38
N SER A 424 -31.26 -24.69 -6.77
CA SER A 424 -32.27 -23.92 -7.48
C SER A 424 -31.59 -22.92 -8.43
N GLU A 425 -32.30 -22.52 -9.49
CA GLU A 425 -31.80 -21.51 -10.42
C GLU A 425 -31.43 -20.21 -9.68
N MET A 426 -32.17 -19.86 -8.62
CA MET A 426 -31.89 -18.69 -7.78
C MET A 426 -30.54 -18.81 -7.05
N GLU A 427 -30.22 -19.97 -6.48
CA GLU A 427 -28.94 -20.21 -5.81
C GLU A 427 -27.76 -20.20 -6.79
N ILE A 428 -27.97 -20.72 -8.00
CA ILE A 428 -26.97 -20.64 -9.09
C ILE A 428 -26.72 -19.18 -9.48
N GLU A 429 -27.78 -18.39 -9.64
CA GLU A 429 -27.68 -16.98 -10.01
C GLU A 429 -27.01 -16.14 -8.91
N GLU A 430 -27.39 -16.32 -7.64
CA GLU A 430 -26.79 -15.59 -6.52
C GLU A 430 -25.28 -15.88 -6.39
N ARG A 431 -24.87 -17.15 -6.51
CA ARG A 431 -23.45 -17.52 -6.51
C ARG A 431 -22.72 -16.96 -7.72
N THR A 432 -23.34 -17.03 -8.90
CA THR A 432 -22.79 -16.46 -10.14
C THR A 432 -22.51 -14.97 -9.96
N ASP A 433 -23.46 -14.22 -9.40
CA ASP A 433 -23.32 -12.78 -9.19
C ASP A 433 -22.23 -12.42 -8.17
N LYS A 434 -22.08 -13.21 -7.09
CA LYS A 434 -21.00 -13.01 -6.11
C LYS A 434 -19.62 -13.20 -6.74
N ILE A 435 -19.42 -14.31 -7.45
CA ILE A 435 -18.15 -14.62 -8.11
C ILE A 435 -17.87 -13.57 -9.21
N PHE A 436 -18.84 -13.35 -10.11
CA PHE A 436 -18.70 -12.39 -11.19
C PHE A 436 -18.44 -10.96 -10.68
N GLY A 437 -19.12 -10.55 -9.60
CA GLY A 437 -18.87 -9.26 -8.94
C GLY A 437 -17.44 -9.13 -8.40
N THR A 438 -16.84 -10.23 -7.93
CA THR A 438 -15.43 -10.26 -7.50
C THR A 438 -14.48 -10.13 -8.70
N LEU A 439 -14.75 -10.83 -9.79
CA LEU A 439 -13.99 -10.68 -11.05
C LEU A 439 -14.04 -9.24 -11.55
N GLN A 440 -15.22 -8.61 -11.56
CA GLN A 440 -15.39 -7.22 -11.98
C GLN A 440 -14.58 -6.23 -11.13
N LYS A 441 -14.51 -6.44 -9.81
CA LYS A 441 -13.67 -5.62 -8.93
C LYS A 441 -12.19 -5.76 -9.26
N GLN A 442 -11.71 -6.98 -9.49
CA GLN A 442 -10.30 -7.23 -9.87
C GLN A 442 -9.97 -6.65 -11.24
N LEU A 443 -10.88 -6.80 -12.21
CA LEU A 443 -10.75 -6.24 -13.54
C LEU A 443 -10.68 -4.70 -13.49
N ALA A 444 -11.52 -4.06 -12.67
CA ALA A 444 -11.48 -2.62 -12.46
C ALA A 444 -10.17 -2.13 -11.80
N VAL A 445 -9.60 -2.90 -10.86
CA VAL A 445 -8.30 -2.58 -10.26
C VAL A 445 -7.19 -2.66 -11.30
N ARG A 446 -7.14 -3.75 -12.09
CA ARG A 446 -6.17 -3.91 -13.18
C ARG A 446 -6.29 -2.80 -14.23
N ASP A 447 -7.51 -2.49 -14.68
CA ASP A 447 -7.72 -1.47 -15.71
C ASP A 447 -7.36 -0.06 -15.22
N ARG A 448 -7.56 0.25 -13.93
CA ARG A 448 -7.06 1.51 -13.34
C ARG A 448 -5.54 1.58 -13.37
N GLU A 449 -4.86 0.48 -13.05
CA GLU A 449 -3.40 0.43 -13.09
C GLU A 449 -2.86 0.55 -14.52
N ASP A 450 -3.48 -0.16 -15.49
CA ASP A 450 -3.13 -0.04 -16.90
C ASP A 450 -3.28 1.40 -17.41
N ASN A 451 -4.37 2.09 -17.04
CA ASN A 451 -4.59 3.49 -17.41
C ASN A 451 -3.55 4.41 -16.77
N ARG A 452 -3.21 4.20 -15.49
CA ARG A 452 -2.18 4.97 -14.79
C ARG A 452 -0.82 4.86 -15.49
N LEU A 453 -0.42 3.64 -15.87
CA LEU A 453 0.83 3.41 -16.60
C LEU A 453 0.81 4.01 -18.00
N LEU A 454 -0.33 3.93 -18.69
CA LEU A 454 -0.50 4.56 -20.01
C LEU A 454 -0.35 6.08 -19.93
N GLU A 455 -0.98 6.73 -18.95
CA GLU A 455 -0.87 8.18 -18.74
C GLU A 455 0.58 8.59 -18.40
N GLN A 456 1.25 7.84 -17.52
CA GLN A 456 2.66 8.08 -17.19
C GLN A 456 3.57 7.95 -18.42
N GLY A 457 3.36 6.92 -19.24
CA GLY A 457 4.10 6.74 -20.49
C GLY A 457 3.87 7.87 -21.50
N GLN A 458 2.62 8.30 -21.66
CA GLN A 458 2.28 9.43 -22.54
C GLN A 458 2.93 10.74 -22.06
N MET A 459 2.89 11.02 -20.76
CA MET A 459 3.58 12.18 -20.19
C MET A 459 5.09 12.13 -20.40
N ALA A 460 5.72 10.96 -20.27
CA ALA A 460 7.15 10.79 -20.49
C ALA A 460 7.56 11.05 -21.96
N ILE A 461 6.74 10.59 -22.93
CA ILE A 461 6.93 10.94 -24.35
C ILE A 461 6.82 12.45 -24.54
N MET A 462 5.79 13.09 -23.96
CA MET A 462 5.61 14.54 -24.07
C MET A 462 6.77 15.33 -23.43
N GLN A 463 7.34 14.85 -22.33
CA GLN A 463 8.49 15.47 -21.68
C GLN A 463 9.71 15.45 -22.60
N LEU A 464 10.05 14.29 -23.18
CA LEU A 464 11.13 14.18 -24.17
C LEU A 464 10.88 15.08 -25.39
N GLN A 465 9.64 15.16 -25.88
CA GLN A 465 9.31 16.04 -27.01
C GLN A 465 9.45 17.55 -26.69
N ASN A 466 9.39 17.93 -25.41
CA ASN A 466 9.36 19.32 -24.95
C ASN A 466 10.68 19.78 -24.30
N ASP A 467 11.69 18.91 -24.16
CA ASP A 467 12.95 19.25 -23.51
C ASP A 467 13.93 20.05 -24.40
N GLY A 468 13.57 20.26 -25.67
CA GLY A 468 14.33 21.05 -26.63
C GLY A 468 15.47 20.29 -27.32
N GLN A 469 15.62 18.99 -27.08
CA GLN A 469 16.56 18.12 -27.79
C GLN A 469 15.85 17.21 -28.79
N TYR A 470 16.61 16.62 -29.71
CA TYR A 470 16.12 15.56 -30.60
C TYR A 470 16.51 14.22 -30.02
N HIS A 471 15.52 13.34 -29.83
CA HIS A 471 15.75 12.00 -29.28
C HIS A 471 15.57 10.93 -30.34
N SER A 472 16.35 9.85 -30.21
CA SER A 472 16.25 8.67 -31.05
C SER A 472 15.02 7.82 -30.70
N VAL A 473 14.57 7.00 -31.65
CA VAL A 473 13.51 6.00 -31.42
C VAL A 473 13.86 5.08 -30.23
N ALA A 474 15.13 4.73 -30.07
CA ALA A 474 15.60 3.86 -28.99
C ALA A 474 15.45 4.52 -27.60
N GLU A 475 15.67 5.83 -27.50
CA GLU A 475 15.50 6.57 -26.24
C GLU A 475 14.04 6.63 -25.82
N TYR A 476 13.13 6.95 -26.76
CA TYR A 476 11.69 6.89 -26.50
C TYR A 476 11.24 5.47 -26.09
N GLN A 477 11.72 4.44 -26.80
CA GLN A 477 11.38 3.04 -26.47
C GLN A 477 11.90 2.63 -25.10
N SER A 478 13.12 3.06 -24.72
CA SER A 478 13.72 2.76 -23.42
C SER A 478 12.90 3.34 -22.26
N VAL A 479 12.52 4.62 -22.35
CA VAL A 479 11.70 5.29 -21.31
C VAL A 479 10.33 4.66 -21.18
N ILE A 480 9.71 4.28 -22.28
CA ILE A 480 8.42 3.60 -22.23
C ILE A 480 8.52 2.19 -21.66
N THR A 481 9.56 1.45 -22.02
CA THR A 481 9.79 0.08 -21.52
C THR A 481 10.00 0.09 -20.01
N SER A 482 10.69 1.09 -19.46
CA SER A 482 10.86 1.21 -18.00
C SER A 482 9.57 1.53 -17.25
N ILE A 483 8.59 2.20 -17.89
CA ILE A 483 7.28 2.50 -17.30
C ILE A 483 6.33 1.31 -17.44
N ALA A 484 6.21 0.73 -18.62
CA ALA A 484 5.27 -0.35 -18.89
C ALA A 484 5.71 -1.70 -18.28
N GLY A 485 7.03 -1.88 -18.10
CA GLY A 485 7.60 -3.16 -17.69
C GLY A 485 7.15 -4.30 -18.62
N ASP A 486 6.77 -5.43 -18.01
CA ASP A 486 6.30 -6.62 -18.72
C ASP A 486 4.80 -6.58 -19.06
N ASN A 487 4.08 -5.48 -18.81
CA ASN A 487 2.64 -5.40 -19.08
C ASN A 487 2.37 -5.26 -20.59
N PRO A 488 1.89 -6.31 -21.28
CA PRO A 488 1.74 -6.29 -22.74
C PRO A 488 0.59 -5.39 -23.21
N ARG A 489 -0.44 -5.15 -22.37
CA ARG A 489 -1.59 -4.30 -22.70
C ARG A 489 -1.19 -2.82 -22.80
N VAL A 490 -0.20 -2.43 -21.99
CA VAL A 490 0.34 -1.06 -21.93
C VAL A 490 1.53 -0.90 -22.89
N SER A 491 2.47 -1.86 -22.90
CA SER A 491 3.72 -1.74 -23.65
C SER A 491 3.49 -1.57 -25.15
N VAL A 492 2.58 -2.35 -25.75
CA VAL A 492 2.29 -2.28 -27.19
C VAL A 492 1.74 -0.90 -27.60
N LYS A 493 0.84 -0.33 -26.78
CA LYS A 493 0.25 0.99 -27.06
C LYS A 493 1.30 2.09 -26.97
N LEU A 494 2.11 2.07 -25.92
CA LEU A 494 3.13 3.09 -25.72
C LEU A 494 4.32 2.95 -26.67
N MET A 495 4.72 1.73 -27.05
CA MET A 495 5.80 1.49 -28.02
C MET A 495 5.47 2.08 -29.40
N ASN A 496 4.22 1.95 -29.84
CA ASN A 496 3.76 2.58 -31.08
C ASN A 496 3.83 4.12 -31.01
N SER A 497 3.46 4.70 -29.87
CA SER A 497 3.58 6.15 -29.64
C SER A 497 5.04 6.62 -29.61
N ALA A 498 5.90 5.88 -28.90
CA ALA A 498 7.35 6.12 -28.84
C ALA A 498 8.00 6.08 -30.22
N MET A 499 7.66 5.07 -31.04
CA MET A 499 8.19 4.93 -32.39
C MET A 499 7.81 6.13 -33.28
N LYS A 500 6.54 6.55 -33.24
CA LYS A 500 6.07 7.74 -33.99
C LYS A 500 6.77 9.02 -33.53
N ALA A 501 6.94 9.20 -32.22
CA ALA A 501 7.62 10.36 -31.66
C ALA A 501 9.10 10.41 -32.10
N GLY A 502 9.83 9.30 -31.95
CA GLY A 502 11.23 9.21 -32.34
C GLY A 502 11.47 9.39 -33.84
N GLN A 503 10.59 8.85 -34.70
CA GLN A 503 10.66 9.07 -36.15
C GLN A 503 10.43 10.54 -36.51
N ALA A 504 9.51 11.22 -35.82
CA ALA A 504 9.27 12.64 -36.01
C ALA A 504 10.49 13.50 -35.58
N ASP A 505 11.17 13.13 -34.50
CA ASP A 505 12.39 13.79 -34.04
C ASP A 505 13.56 13.58 -35.00
N GLN A 506 13.78 12.35 -35.46
CA GLN A 506 14.81 12.04 -36.45
C GLN A 506 14.60 12.81 -37.75
N ALA A 507 13.36 12.85 -38.27
CA ALA A 507 13.04 13.62 -39.47
C ALA A 507 13.31 15.13 -39.26
N ARG A 508 13.02 15.68 -38.07
CA ARG A 508 13.33 17.08 -37.74
C ARG A 508 14.84 17.33 -37.65
N ALA A 509 15.59 16.41 -37.04
CA ALA A 509 17.04 16.47 -36.94
C ALA A 509 17.71 16.42 -38.32
N GLU A 510 17.28 15.51 -39.20
CA GLU A 510 17.74 15.41 -40.59
C GLU A 510 17.41 16.67 -41.40
N ALA A 511 16.20 17.20 -41.29
CA ALA A 511 15.83 18.45 -41.95
C ALA A 511 16.66 19.65 -41.44
N ALA A 512 17.05 19.67 -40.17
CA ALA A 512 17.94 20.69 -39.62
C ALA A 512 19.39 20.52 -40.15
N ALA A 513 19.90 19.29 -40.21
CA ALA A 513 21.21 18.99 -40.77
C ALA A 513 21.29 19.34 -42.27
N ASN A 514 20.27 18.96 -43.05
CA ASN A 514 20.19 19.27 -44.47
C ASN A 514 20.13 20.78 -44.74
N ARG A 515 19.42 21.55 -43.90
CA ARG A 515 19.41 23.02 -43.99
C ARG A 515 20.79 23.62 -43.74
N ARG A 516 21.55 23.10 -42.76
CA ARG A 516 22.94 23.53 -42.50
C ARG A 516 23.86 23.22 -43.68
N ALA A 517 23.81 21.98 -44.19
CA ALA A 517 24.60 21.57 -45.35
C ALA A 517 24.26 22.39 -46.60
N ALA A 518 22.99 22.71 -46.84
CA ALA A 518 22.57 23.56 -47.95
C ALA A 518 23.09 25.02 -47.79
N ALA A 519 23.08 25.56 -46.57
CA ALA A 519 23.63 26.89 -46.30
C ALA A 519 25.15 26.94 -46.51
N GLU A 520 25.87 25.90 -46.07
CA GLU A 520 27.32 25.76 -46.28
C GLU A 520 27.67 25.62 -47.77
N ALA A 521 26.93 24.79 -48.52
CA ALA A 521 27.10 24.65 -49.97
C ALA A 521 26.78 25.94 -50.74
N ALA A 522 25.80 26.73 -50.29
CA ALA A 522 25.50 28.04 -50.88
C ALA A 522 26.63 29.06 -50.62
N ALA A 523 27.24 29.05 -49.43
CA ALA A 523 28.36 29.94 -49.10
C ALA A 523 29.62 29.64 -49.93
N LEU A 524 29.88 28.36 -50.24
CA LEU A 524 31.00 27.91 -51.09
C LEU A 524 30.87 28.30 -52.58
N LYS A 525 29.64 28.47 -53.11
CA LYS A 525 29.43 28.91 -54.51
C LYS A 525 29.85 30.36 -54.74
N ILE A 526 29.82 31.20 -53.71
CA ILE A 526 30.15 32.63 -53.77
C ILE A 526 31.68 32.87 -53.68
N SER A 527 32.48 31.82 -53.45
CA SER A 527 33.95 31.89 -53.35
C SER A 527 34.68 31.31 -54.58
N GLY A 528 33.99 30.95 -55.66
CA GLY A 528 34.60 30.45 -56.90
C GLY A 528 34.94 31.54 -57.92
N PRO A 529 35.89 31.31 -58.87
CA PRO A 529 36.35 32.31 -59.84
C PRO A 529 35.24 32.85 -60.77
N GLU A 530 34.21 32.06 -61.04
CA GLU A 530 33.07 32.46 -61.88
C GLU A 530 32.22 33.58 -61.26
N TYR A 531 32.26 33.74 -59.93
CA TYR A 531 31.43 34.72 -59.23
C TYR A 531 31.83 36.17 -59.58
N LYS A 532 33.12 36.42 -59.88
CA LYS A 532 33.61 37.73 -60.32
C LYS A 532 32.89 38.21 -61.60
N TYR A 533 32.75 37.33 -62.59
CA TYR A 533 32.01 37.63 -63.81
C TYR A 533 30.52 37.89 -63.54
N GLN A 534 29.90 37.03 -62.73
CA GLN A 534 28.49 37.18 -62.36
C GLN A 534 28.25 38.51 -61.64
N LEU A 535 29.18 38.93 -60.78
CA LEU A 535 29.15 40.21 -60.09
C LEU A 535 29.29 41.39 -61.06
N ILE A 536 30.26 41.36 -61.99
CA ILE A 536 30.43 42.39 -63.03
C ILE A 536 29.12 42.54 -63.84
N ASN A 537 28.59 41.43 -64.35
CA ASN A 537 27.36 41.44 -65.14
C ASN A 537 26.14 41.90 -64.33
N ALA A 538 26.01 41.45 -63.07
CA ALA A 538 24.91 41.85 -62.20
C ALA A 538 24.96 43.35 -61.87
N LEU A 539 26.14 43.91 -61.64
CA LEU A 539 26.34 45.35 -61.44
C LEU A 539 26.05 46.14 -62.72
N GLN A 540 26.51 45.70 -63.89
CA GLN A 540 26.24 46.37 -65.18
C GLN A 540 24.76 46.36 -65.55
N THR A 541 24.07 45.24 -65.30
CA THR A 541 22.65 45.08 -65.64
C THR A 541 21.70 45.56 -64.53
N GLY A 542 22.24 46.10 -63.43
CA GLY A 542 21.46 46.56 -62.29
C GLY A 542 20.72 45.46 -61.52
N LYS A 543 21.12 44.20 -61.70
CA LYS A 543 20.52 43.04 -61.01
C LYS A 543 20.94 42.91 -59.54
N ILE A 544 22.02 43.58 -59.14
CA ILE A 544 22.45 43.70 -57.75
C ILE A 544 22.82 45.15 -57.45
N SER A 545 22.45 45.64 -56.27
CA SER A 545 22.89 46.97 -55.82
C SER A 545 24.33 46.90 -55.29
N ILE A 546 25.01 48.04 -55.24
CA ILE A 546 26.36 48.14 -54.67
C ILE A 546 26.37 47.65 -53.21
N ASN A 547 25.38 48.05 -52.42
CA ASN A 547 25.33 47.71 -50.99
C ASN A 547 25.08 46.20 -50.80
N ASP A 548 24.16 45.62 -51.56
CA ASP A 548 23.88 44.18 -51.48
C ASP A 548 25.09 43.34 -51.91
N ALA A 549 25.87 43.84 -52.88
CA ALA A 549 27.12 43.22 -53.29
C ALA A 549 28.17 43.28 -52.16
N TYR A 550 28.33 44.42 -51.48
CA TYR A 550 29.20 44.54 -50.31
C TYR A 550 28.78 43.60 -49.19
N ASP A 551 27.50 43.56 -48.85
CA ASP A 551 26.98 42.75 -47.76
C ASP A 551 27.15 41.25 -48.04
N THR A 552 26.93 40.83 -49.29
CA THR A 552 27.14 39.44 -49.73
C THR A 552 28.61 39.03 -49.63
N ILE A 553 29.53 39.92 -50.01
CA ILE A 553 30.98 39.65 -49.96
C ILE A 553 31.47 39.65 -48.51
N ILE A 554 31.18 40.70 -47.73
CA ILE A 554 31.64 40.88 -46.34
C ILE A 554 31.02 39.80 -45.44
N GLY A 555 29.73 39.52 -45.62
CA GLY A 555 28.98 38.57 -44.81
C GLY A 555 29.30 37.09 -45.04
N ASN A 556 30.13 36.74 -46.05
CA ASN A 556 30.54 35.36 -46.28
C ASN A 556 31.77 34.99 -45.41
N PRO A 557 31.62 34.15 -44.37
CA PRO A 557 32.73 33.78 -43.49
C PRO A 557 33.70 32.77 -44.13
N HIS A 558 33.34 32.17 -45.26
CA HIS A 558 34.11 31.13 -45.95
C HIS A 558 34.90 31.66 -47.17
N MET A 559 34.85 32.97 -47.45
CA MET A 559 35.55 33.59 -48.58
C MET A 559 36.99 33.97 -48.23
N GLU A 560 37.95 33.50 -49.04
CA GLU A 560 39.38 33.83 -48.92
C GLU A 560 39.66 35.33 -49.03
N ASN A 561 40.66 35.82 -48.30
CA ASN A 561 41.01 37.24 -48.24
C ASN A 561 41.46 37.83 -49.59
N SER A 562 42.15 37.04 -50.42
CA SER A 562 42.58 37.41 -51.77
C SER A 562 41.39 37.64 -52.71
N MET A 563 40.48 36.66 -52.77
CA MET A 563 39.24 36.73 -53.57
C MET A 563 38.33 37.85 -53.08
N ARG A 564 38.19 38.00 -51.76
CA ARG A 564 37.43 39.10 -51.16
C ARG A 564 37.94 40.45 -51.62
N LYS A 565 39.26 40.65 -51.59
CA LYS A 565 39.88 41.88 -52.07
C LYS A 565 39.59 42.09 -53.57
N GLU A 566 39.74 41.06 -54.39
CA GLU A 566 39.48 41.14 -55.83
C GLU A 566 38.03 41.52 -56.17
N LEU A 567 37.04 40.95 -55.47
CA LEU A 567 35.63 41.28 -55.66
C LEU A 567 35.27 42.68 -55.15
N LEU A 568 35.92 43.14 -54.09
CA LEU A 568 35.77 44.52 -53.61
C LEU A 568 36.37 45.53 -54.60
N ASP A 569 37.51 45.19 -55.22
CA ASP A 569 38.12 46.01 -56.28
C ASP A 569 37.19 46.11 -57.51
N VAL A 570 36.47 45.03 -57.86
CA VAL A 570 35.41 45.08 -58.90
C VAL A 570 34.31 46.09 -58.56
N ILE A 571 33.87 46.16 -57.30
CA ILE A 571 32.86 47.15 -56.89
C ILE A 571 33.42 48.58 -56.98
N ASP A 572 34.70 48.79 -56.66
CA ASP A 572 35.36 50.10 -56.79
C ASP A 572 35.52 50.53 -58.27
N ASP A 573 35.90 49.58 -59.13
CA ASP A 573 35.97 49.80 -60.58
C ASP A 573 34.59 50.17 -61.17
N TYR A 574 33.50 49.56 -60.68
CA TYR A 574 32.14 49.92 -61.08
C TYR A 574 31.78 51.36 -60.68
N LYS A 575 32.07 51.74 -59.42
CA LYS A 575 31.83 53.11 -58.92
C LYS A 575 32.59 54.18 -59.69
N THR A 576 33.81 53.86 -60.10
CA THR A 576 34.72 54.81 -60.76
C THR A 576 34.66 54.77 -62.28
N GLY A 577 33.88 53.85 -62.87
CA GLY A 577 33.78 53.67 -64.32
C GLY A 577 35.09 53.21 -64.96
N LYS A 578 35.90 52.46 -64.21
CA LYS A 578 37.23 51.97 -64.60
C LYS A 578 37.22 50.45 -64.79
N GLY A 579 38.37 49.91 -65.19
CA GLY A 579 38.57 48.48 -65.35
C GLY A 579 37.58 47.84 -66.33
N ALA A 580 36.95 46.74 -65.90
CA ALA A 580 36.00 45.99 -66.71
C ALA A 580 34.76 46.83 -67.12
N PHE A 581 34.38 47.86 -66.36
CA PHE A 581 33.13 48.58 -66.63
C PHE A 581 33.22 49.65 -67.73
N LYS A 582 34.39 49.83 -68.35
CA LYS A 582 34.55 50.64 -69.57
C LYS A 582 34.00 49.99 -70.84
N TYR A 583 33.73 48.69 -70.79
CA TYR A 583 33.28 47.91 -71.93
C TYR A 583 31.86 47.39 -71.69
N ASP A 584 31.04 47.41 -72.75
CA ASP A 584 29.72 46.77 -72.72
C ASP A 584 29.87 45.26 -72.95
N TRP A 585 30.18 44.53 -71.87
CA TRP A 585 30.36 43.08 -71.92
C TRP A 585 29.10 42.32 -72.33
N GLY A 586 27.91 42.89 -72.14
CA GLY A 586 26.66 42.31 -72.64
C GLY A 586 26.64 42.28 -74.17
N SER A 587 26.92 43.44 -74.78
CA SER A 587 27.04 43.55 -76.24
C SER A 587 28.22 42.77 -76.81
N ILE A 588 29.39 42.80 -76.15
CA ILE A 588 30.57 42.00 -76.54
C ILE A 588 30.23 40.52 -76.50
N LYS A 589 29.59 40.02 -75.43
CA LYS A 589 29.20 38.63 -75.29
C LYS A 589 28.26 38.19 -76.40
N GLN A 590 27.26 39.01 -76.71
CA GLN A 590 26.32 38.71 -77.79
C GLN A 590 27.02 38.72 -79.16
N ALA A 591 27.94 39.66 -79.40
CA ALA A 591 28.71 39.75 -80.63
C ALA A 591 29.66 38.54 -80.81
N VAL A 592 30.41 38.17 -79.76
CA VAL A 592 31.28 36.99 -79.73
C VAL A 592 30.46 35.71 -79.95
N LYS A 593 29.32 35.58 -79.27
CA LYS A 593 28.40 34.44 -79.45
C LYS A 593 27.89 34.32 -80.89
N THR A 594 27.54 35.46 -81.48
CA THR A 594 27.05 35.52 -82.87
C THR A 594 28.16 35.18 -83.86
N GLY A 595 29.37 35.70 -83.64
CA GLY A 595 30.53 35.47 -84.50
C GLY A 595 31.05 34.03 -84.48
N LEU A 596 30.92 33.33 -83.36
CA LEU A 596 31.39 31.94 -83.21
C LEU A 596 30.43 30.88 -83.76
N GLY A 597 29.13 31.19 -83.90
CA GLY A 597 28.11 30.32 -84.53
C GLY A 597 28.07 28.86 -84.06
N GLY A 598 27.17 28.51 -83.13
CA GLY A 598 26.84 27.10 -82.83
C GLY A 598 27.35 26.53 -81.49
N TYR A 599 27.76 27.36 -80.52
CA TYR A 599 28.03 26.89 -79.17
C TYR A 599 26.74 26.53 -78.39
N GLU A 600 26.73 25.41 -77.66
CA GLU A 600 25.70 25.15 -76.66
C GLU A 600 25.73 26.23 -75.56
N ASN A 601 24.55 26.78 -75.22
CA ASN A 601 24.42 27.96 -74.38
C ASN A 601 25.15 27.85 -73.02
N GLY A 602 25.20 26.66 -72.41
CA GLY A 602 25.84 26.45 -71.11
C GLY A 602 27.38 26.46 -71.15
N MET A 603 27.99 25.85 -72.17
CA MET A 603 29.44 25.84 -72.35
C MET A 603 29.98 27.20 -72.81
N PHE A 604 29.17 27.95 -73.58
CA PHE A 604 29.54 29.29 -74.02
C PHE A 604 29.78 30.24 -72.85
N ASP A 605 28.88 30.26 -71.86
CA ASP A 605 28.95 31.22 -70.76
C ASP A 605 30.17 31.00 -69.86
N SER A 606 30.52 29.73 -69.59
CA SER A 606 31.73 29.37 -68.84
C SER A 606 33.00 29.74 -69.61
N ASN A 607 33.08 29.39 -70.90
CA ASN A 607 34.24 29.74 -71.74
C ASN A 607 34.37 31.26 -71.96
N PHE A 608 33.24 31.99 -72.00
CA PHE A 608 33.24 33.44 -72.11
C PHE A 608 33.80 34.10 -70.85
N ALA A 609 33.44 33.61 -69.66
CA ALA A 609 33.97 34.13 -68.41
C ALA A 609 35.50 33.94 -68.33
N VAL A 610 35.98 32.76 -68.73
CA VAL A 610 37.42 32.47 -68.79
C VAL A 610 38.13 33.33 -69.85
N ALA A 611 37.55 33.50 -71.03
CA ALA A 611 38.10 34.36 -72.08
C ALA A 611 38.14 35.83 -71.66
N GLN A 612 37.19 36.28 -70.84
CA GLN A 612 37.21 37.65 -70.33
C GLN A 612 38.41 37.91 -69.41
N ASP A 613 38.76 36.95 -68.55
CA ASP A 613 39.95 37.06 -67.71
C ASP A 613 41.25 37.03 -68.54
N SER A 614 41.34 36.13 -69.54
CA SER A 614 42.47 36.07 -70.48
C SER A 614 42.63 37.37 -71.28
N THR A 615 41.55 37.84 -71.89
CA THR A 615 41.53 39.12 -72.61
C THR A 615 41.85 40.29 -71.68
N GLY A 616 41.49 40.22 -70.38
CA GLY A 616 41.91 41.19 -69.37
C GLY A 616 43.44 41.32 -69.24
N TYR A 617 44.17 40.20 -69.32
CA TYR A 617 45.63 40.22 -69.41
C TYR A 617 46.11 40.81 -70.74
N LEU A 618 45.51 40.42 -71.87
CA LEU A 618 45.88 40.96 -73.18
C LEU A 618 45.63 42.46 -73.32
N ILE A 619 44.60 43.00 -72.67
CA ILE A 619 44.36 44.45 -72.59
C ILE A 619 45.53 45.14 -71.87
N ARG A 620 46.06 44.55 -70.79
CA ARG A 620 47.21 45.12 -70.08
C ARG A 620 48.48 45.08 -70.94
N GLU A 621 48.69 44.00 -71.68
CA GLU A 621 49.83 43.92 -72.62
C GLU A 621 49.65 44.93 -73.76
N TYR A 622 48.45 45.05 -74.34
CA TYR A 622 48.13 46.07 -75.33
C TYR A 622 48.42 47.49 -74.80
N GLN A 623 48.02 47.78 -73.56
CA GLN A 623 48.30 49.06 -72.91
C GLN A 623 49.79 49.31 -72.72
N LYS A 624 50.59 48.29 -72.37
CA LYS A 624 52.05 48.44 -72.27
C LYS A 624 52.65 48.82 -73.63
N ASP A 625 52.20 48.17 -74.69
CA ASP A 625 52.70 48.39 -76.05
C ASP A 625 52.19 49.71 -76.67
N HIS A 626 51.09 50.26 -76.15
CA HIS A 626 50.41 51.45 -76.67
C HIS A 626 50.29 52.58 -75.64
N ASN A 627 51.29 52.75 -74.75
CA ASN A 627 51.39 53.86 -73.79
C ASN A 627 50.14 54.11 -72.91
N GLY A 628 49.43 53.04 -72.55
CA GLY A 628 48.24 53.08 -71.69
C GLY A 628 46.92 53.26 -72.45
N GLU A 629 46.93 53.36 -73.77
CA GLU A 629 45.71 53.41 -74.57
C GLU A 629 44.89 52.12 -74.45
N MET A 630 43.57 52.27 -74.28
CA MET A 630 42.65 51.15 -74.18
C MET A 630 42.34 50.61 -75.59
N PRO A 631 42.33 49.29 -75.81
CA PRO A 631 41.90 48.72 -77.07
C PRO A 631 40.42 48.99 -77.34
N SER A 632 40.05 49.04 -78.62
CA SER A 632 38.66 49.24 -79.04
C SER A 632 37.79 48.03 -78.69
N GLN A 633 36.47 48.25 -78.58
CA GLN A 633 35.52 47.17 -78.31
C GLN A 633 35.54 46.09 -79.41
N GLN A 634 35.77 46.49 -80.67
CA GLN A 634 35.89 45.55 -81.79
C GLN A 634 37.14 44.66 -81.65
N TRP A 635 38.26 45.24 -81.20
CA TRP A 635 39.48 44.48 -80.92
C TRP A 635 39.24 43.42 -79.83
N ILE A 636 38.48 43.78 -78.79
CA ILE A 636 38.12 42.84 -77.71
C ILE A 636 37.23 41.71 -78.23
N ILE A 637 36.21 42.03 -79.04
CA ILE A 637 35.33 41.03 -79.65
C ILE A 637 36.13 40.04 -80.49
N GLU A 638 37.03 40.55 -81.34
CA GLU A 638 37.88 39.71 -82.20
C GLU A 638 38.84 38.84 -81.40
N LYS A 639 39.46 39.39 -80.34
CA LYS A 639 40.36 38.62 -79.48
C LYS A 639 39.63 37.55 -78.70
N MET A 640 38.50 37.87 -78.06
CA MET A 640 37.72 36.87 -77.34
C MET A 640 37.16 35.79 -78.25
N ALA A 641 36.68 36.16 -79.45
CA ALA A 641 36.24 35.18 -80.43
C ALA A 641 37.39 34.26 -80.87
N GLY A 642 38.60 34.81 -81.05
CA GLY A 642 39.80 34.03 -81.31
C GLY A 642 40.17 33.09 -80.15
N GLU A 643 40.22 33.61 -78.92
CA GLU A 643 40.60 32.84 -77.73
C GLU A 643 39.60 31.72 -77.41
N MET A 644 38.33 31.93 -77.74
CA MET A 644 37.27 30.95 -77.54
C MET A 644 37.15 29.97 -78.71
N ALA A 645 37.79 30.23 -79.85
CA ALA A 645 37.72 29.35 -81.01
C ALA A 645 38.22 27.94 -80.65
N PRO A 646 37.49 26.88 -81.02
CA PRO A 646 37.91 25.51 -80.72
C PRO A 646 39.27 25.21 -81.34
N MET A 647 40.18 24.64 -80.55
CA MET A 647 41.42 24.04 -81.01
C MET A 647 41.52 22.61 -80.46
N THR A 648 42.16 21.73 -81.22
CA THR A 648 42.43 20.35 -80.76
C THR A 648 43.93 20.18 -80.62
N ILE A 649 44.40 19.88 -79.41
CA ILE A 649 45.79 19.45 -79.18
C ILE A 649 45.83 17.93 -79.36
N SER A 650 46.62 17.47 -80.32
CA SER A 650 46.74 16.04 -80.65
C SER A 650 48.15 15.55 -80.36
N GLY A 651 48.28 14.51 -79.53
CA GLY A 651 49.54 13.83 -79.28
C GLY A 651 50.04 13.02 -80.49
N SER A 652 51.29 12.54 -80.43
CA SER A 652 51.82 11.66 -81.48
C SER A 652 51.02 10.36 -81.53
N GLY A 653 50.34 10.13 -82.66
CA GLY A 653 49.69 8.85 -82.94
C GLY A 653 50.72 7.72 -82.93
N GLY A 654 50.56 6.75 -82.04
CA GLY A 654 51.39 5.55 -82.02
C GLY A 654 51.35 4.83 -83.37
N PHE A 655 52.46 4.21 -83.75
CA PHE A 655 52.72 3.53 -85.03
C PHE A 655 51.85 2.28 -85.31
N PHE A 656 50.63 2.21 -84.76
CA PHE A 656 49.63 1.17 -84.99
C PHE A 656 48.22 1.71 -84.76
N GLY A 657 47.64 2.42 -85.74
CA GLY A 657 46.20 2.45 -86.05
C GLY A 657 45.13 2.70 -84.97
N PHE A 658 45.49 3.06 -83.74
CA PHE A 658 44.55 3.36 -82.64
C PHE A 658 44.78 4.81 -82.18
N GLY A 659 43.67 5.56 -82.08
CA GLY A 659 43.65 7.03 -81.98
C GLY A 659 44.57 7.60 -80.91
N GLY A 660 45.41 8.55 -81.32
CA GLY A 660 46.24 9.33 -80.38
C GLY A 660 45.38 10.11 -79.39
N ASN A 661 45.93 10.38 -78.21
CA ASN A 661 45.29 11.23 -77.20
C ASN A 661 45.01 12.61 -77.80
N LYS A 662 43.78 13.07 -77.67
CA LYS A 662 43.33 14.39 -78.12
C LYS A 662 42.59 15.07 -76.99
N ILE A 663 42.76 16.38 -76.91
CA ILE A 663 41.92 17.24 -76.09
C ILE A 663 41.42 18.39 -76.94
N ASP A 664 40.09 18.53 -76.98
CA ASP A 664 39.45 19.70 -77.53
C ASP A 664 39.44 20.78 -76.44
N THR A 665 40.01 21.94 -76.77
CA THR A 665 40.18 23.06 -75.86
C THR A 665 40.11 24.38 -76.63
N ASN A 666 40.49 25.49 -76.00
CA ASN A 666 40.70 26.78 -76.64
C ASN A 666 41.75 27.58 -75.86
N GLU A 667 42.25 28.68 -76.43
CA GLU A 667 43.30 29.48 -75.79
C GLU A 667 42.85 30.06 -74.44
N ALA A 668 41.57 30.39 -74.30
CA ALA A 668 41.02 30.84 -73.03
C ALA A 668 41.15 29.77 -71.92
N GLN A 669 40.78 28.52 -72.21
CA GLN A 669 40.89 27.41 -71.27
C GLN A 669 42.35 27.10 -70.91
N LEU A 670 43.27 27.22 -71.87
CA LEU A 670 44.70 27.12 -71.62
C LEU A 670 45.18 28.24 -70.69
N PHE A 671 44.71 29.47 -70.90
CA PHE A 671 45.05 30.61 -70.06
C PHE A 671 44.61 30.40 -68.60
N ASN A 672 43.42 29.83 -68.38
CA ASN A 672 42.89 29.55 -67.04
C ASN A 672 43.81 28.65 -66.20
N ILE A 673 44.48 27.70 -66.86
CA ILE A 673 45.46 26.84 -66.19
C ILE A 673 46.86 27.44 -66.19
N GLY A 674 47.08 28.63 -66.75
CA GLY A 674 48.35 29.35 -66.74
C GLY A 674 49.24 29.13 -67.97
N ILE A 675 48.66 28.65 -69.07
CA ILE A 675 49.33 28.44 -70.36
C ILE A 675 48.90 29.54 -71.33
N ALA A 676 49.86 30.33 -71.83
CA ALA A 676 49.62 31.42 -72.78
C ALA A 676 49.44 30.92 -74.22
N SER A 677 50.20 29.89 -74.62
CA SER A 677 50.07 29.30 -75.96
C SER A 677 50.69 27.91 -76.00
N VAL A 678 50.21 27.09 -76.94
CA VAL A 678 50.76 25.78 -77.25
C VAL A 678 51.04 25.72 -78.74
N VAL A 679 52.28 25.42 -79.11
CA VAL A 679 52.73 25.30 -80.51
C VAL A 679 53.26 23.89 -80.75
N ASP A 680 52.82 23.24 -81.83
CA ASP A 680 53.38 21.95 -82.24
C ASP A 680 54.85 22.11 -82.67
N ALA A 681 55.73 21.33 -82.07
CA ALA A 681 57.16 21.34 -82.34
C ALA A 681 57.63 20.14 -83.19
N GLY A 682 56.70 19.29 -83.59
CA GLY A 682 56.97 18.06 -84.34
C GLY A 682 57.50 16.93 -83.46
N GLY A 683 57.36 15.70 -83.97
CA GLY A 683 57.89 14.50 -83.31
C GLY A 683 57.20 14.13 -81.98
N GLY A 684 55.94 14.57 -81.77
CA GLY A 684 55.18 14.31 -80.55
C GLY A 684 55.48 15.26 -79.38
N ASN A 685 56.12 16.40 -79.67
CA ASN A 685 56.42 17.43 -78.68
C ASN A 685 55.67 18.73 -78.98
N SER A 686 55.36 19.48 -77.92
CA SER A 686 54.78 20.81 -77.99
C SER A 686 55.65 21.80 -77.22
N ILE A 687 55.71 23.03 -77.73
CA ILE A 687 56.22 24.19 -76.99
C ILE A 687 55.04 24.80 -76.23
N VAL A 688 55.11 24.75 -74.90
CA VAL A 688 54.14 25.36 -73.99
C VAL A 688 54.72 26.65 -73.44
N THR A 689 54.07 27.77 -73.73
CA THR A 689 54.44 29.08 -73.19
C THR A 689 53.59 29.35 -71.96
N LEU A 690 54.21 29.67 -70.83
CA LEU A 690 53.49 30.04 -69.61
C LEU A 690 53.18 31.55 -69.60
N ILE A 691 52.06 31.92 -68.98
CA ILE A 691 51.65 33.32 -68.82
C ILE A 691 52.65 34.11 -67.95
N ASN A 692 52.56 35.45 -67.96
CA ASN A 692 53.34 36.37 -67.13
C ASN A 692 54.87 36.23 -67.28
N GLY A 693 55.36 35.97 -68.49
CA GLY A 693 56.80 35.83 -68.75
C GLY A 693 57.41 34.56 -68.16
N GLY A 694 56.59 33.54 -67.89
CA GLY A 694 57.03 32.29 -67.26
C GLY A 694 57.95 31.42 -68.12
N GLY A 695 58.22 31.80 -69.38
CA GLY A 695 59.08 31.09 -70.33
C GLY A 695 58.33 30.12 -71.25
N ALA A 696 59.02 29.63 -72.27
CA ALA A 696 58.52 28.63 -73.21
C ALA A 696 59.29 27.31 -73.04
N TYR A 697 58.57 26.20 -72.94
CA TYR A 697 59.12 24.90 -72.56
C TYR A 697 58.75 23.82 -73.56
N HIS A 698 59.71 22.97 -73.88
CA HIS A 698 59.48 21.76 -74.66
C HIS A 698 58.98 20.64 -73.76
N ILE A 699 57.78 20.12 -74.03
CA ILE A 699 57.22 18.96 -73.34
C ILE A 699 56.61 17.97 -74.33
N LYS A 700 56.45 16.71 -73.92
CA LYS A 700 55.70 15.74 -74.72
C LYS A 700 54.24 16.15 -74.77
N THR A 701 53.64 16.10 -75.95
CA THR A 701 52.25 16.50 -76.15
C THR A 701 51.29 15.61 -75.35
N ASP A 702 51.63 14.32 -75.14
CA ASP A 702 50.81 13.42 -74.32
C ASP A 702 50.84 13.79 -72.82
N ASP A 703 51.97 14.27 -72.30
CA ASP A 703 52.09 14.71 -70.89
C ASP A 703 51.29 15.99 -70.66
N LEU A 704 51.26 16.89 -71.65
CA LEU A 704 50.38 18.06 -71.66
C LEU A 704 48.90 17.64 -71.58
N ILE A 705 48.46 16.74 -72.46
CA ILE A 705 47.07 16.30 -72.52
C ILE A 705 46.66 15.62 -71.21
N ASN A 706 47.47 14.70 -70.70
CA ASN A 706 47.20 14.00 -69.44
C ASN A 706 47.16 14.95 -68.25
N GLY A 707 48.07 15.93 -68.21
CA GLY A 707 48.11 16.95 -67.17
C GLY A 707 46.86 17.82 -67.16
N MET A 708 46.41 18.26 -68.34
CA MET A 708 45.17 19.03 -68.51
C MET A 708 43.95 18.22 -68.10
N GLN A 709 43.86 16.95 -68.52
CA GLN A 709 42.76 16.06 -68.12
C GLN A 709 42.74 15.76 -66.62
N SER A 710 43.90 15.82 -65.97
CA SER A 710 44.05 15.65 -64.51
C SER A 710 43.85 16.95 -63.72
N GLY A 711 43.49 18.05 -64.40
CA GLY A 711 43.25 19.35 -63.75
C GLY A 711 44.49 20.06 -63.23
N LYS A 712 45.69 19.70 -63.70
CA LYS A 712 46.95 20.36 -63.30
C LYS A 712 47.08 21.75 -63.92
N SER A 713 47.69 22.67 -63.18
CA SER A 713 48.13 23.97 -63.72
C SER A 713 49.29 23.80 -64.72
N GLY A 714 49.45 24.75 -65.63
CA GLY A 714 50.52 24.79 -66.62
C GLY A 714 51.92 24.73 -65.99
N LYS A 715 52.10 25.30 -64.79
CA LYS A 715 53.36 25.15 -64.04
C LYS A 715 53.58 23.71 -63.58
N GLU A 716 52.57 23.05 -63.03
CA GLU A 716 52.66 21.65 -62.59
C GLU A 716 52.92 20.72 -63.78
N ILE A 717 52.28 21.01 -64.93
CA ILE A 717 52.49 20.27 -66.19
C ILE A 717 53.93 20.43 -66.68
N VAL A 718 54.45 21.65 -66.73
CA VAL A 718 55.79 21.94 -67.27
C VAL A 718 56.92 21.49 -66.33
N TYR A 719 56.75 21.66 -65.01
CA TYR A 719 57.79 21.37 -64.02
C TYR A 719 57.69 19.96 -63.39
N GLY A 720 56.64 19.19 -63.72
CA GLY A 720 56.48 17.80 -63.29
C GLY A 720 56.33 17.61 -61.78
N LYS A 721 55.83 18.61 -61.05
CA LYS A 721 55.56 18.53 -59.61
C LYS A 721 54.11 18.20 -59.34
#